data_AF-A0A3M1WVZ5-F1
#
_entry.id   AF-A0A3M1WVZ5-F1
#
_cell.length_a   1.000
_cell.length_b   1.000
_cell.length_c   1.000
_cell.angle_alpha   90.00
_cell.angle_beta   90.00
_cell.angle_gamma   90.00
#
_symmetry.space_group_name_H-M   'P 1'
#
loop_
_entity.id
_entity.type
_entity.pdbx_description
1 polymer ?
#
loop_
_entity_poly.entity_id
_entity_poly.type
_entity_poly.pdbx_seq_one_letter_code
_entity_poly.pdbx_strand_id
1 'polypeptide(L)'
;MLRKDTIKRVLTGLALMSLLLAFAMPGRALAVKEWVFPEGSYIIPMDSQYQPEGDNGIFEAYGLVYKLLQQGVTVYWCVNEEKTSPDAVDFSIDKNTGDPPFPAYPVTVINDAGDGAAIPTDIIEYKGGPFVINTSRYDVKQLVDQIIADWNTEHGENVNIHEAQRDFIAPVSRVMRGTPPKIALLDEGKNVTILQNYLVLAGLSDYMGLIYDLVTPQDIINGAIDQNPYTGEEPYNILWAPHWEGSKKYTSKTWDPVSQSYVGTASGTLSEADETIVVQKVADFLDRGNALFAECASIEVFEWHPDGHFLASSGIAKNGLKNGTTITYHYNDPTSPYTQIGDWTFDLEGGHIHNWKAIPIDDATYPSGSGYNSTVVRYLYGDGTLDTGYSGPSTNGDNWDMYVAGHYKGDPSKGYVVYLAGHKYVQETVVGGTKVCVKWDKKKNKCKQWDTIGGTVTATPINTAAVRYVLNTLLNLRYDVIPKEFIRSSPVTTSDNQMFLGSFEYPGFKGHFRSYNSNLSSAEPGDEYYDSALLIPNADNRLLIFDRYGELLEFNTTNISAADVGIVDSGTSPFTSLEILINSFRGKTAKQDKDGNWYYSESWKLGPVKHSTPALVTYDNVTVGGQPLRIAYVADGWGILHAFYAPVDSNPANDQLDASSFSGEVMGHSLTNVQPGGELWAYLPGDYLPYLHDQRNMVTLDVSPKTAKVLV
;
A
#
# COMPACT_ATOMS: atom_id res chain seq x y z
N MET A 1 -1.50 50.79 46.41
CA MET A 1 -2.04 49.69 47.24
C MET A 1 -3.29 49.15 46.55
N LEU A 2 -3.15 48.12 45.72
CA LEU A 2 -4.30 47.38 45.19
C LEU A 2 -4.93 46.59 46.35
N ARG A 3 -6.24 46.75 46.56
CA ARG A 3 -6.97 46.08 47.66
C ARG A 3 -6.78 44.58 47.55
N LYS A 4 -6.42 43.92 48.67
CA LYS A 4 -6.22 42.46 48.78
C LYS A 4 -7.36 41.65 48.14
N ASP A 5 -8.57 42.19 48.13
CA ASP A 5 -9.75 41.53 47.56
C ASP A 5 -9.74 41.48 46.02
N THR A 6 -9.11 42.46 45.37
CA THR A 6 -8.94 42.48 43.90
C THR A 6 -7.92 41.42 43.47
N ILE A 7 -6.84 41.24 44.23
CA ILE A 7 -5.81 40.23 43.95
C ILE A 7 -6.38 38.81 44.14
N LYS A 8 -7.18 38.59 45.19
CA LYS A 8 -7.86 37.30 45.38
C LYS A 8 -8.79 36.97 44.23
N ARG A 9 -9.64 37.91 43.78
CA ARG A 9 -10.58 37.67 42.68
C ARG A 9 -9.89 37.38 41.34
N VAL A 10 -8.76 38.04 41.06
CA VAL A 10 -7.96 37.78 39.85
C VAL A 10 -7.28 36.42 39.92
N LEU A 11 -6.75 36.01 41.08
CA LEU A 11 -6.13 34.69 41.25
C LEU A 11 -7.15 33.56 41.21
N THR A 12 -8.35 33.73 41.79
CA THR A 12 -9.41 32.73 41.70
C THR A 12 -9.96 32.62 40.27
N GLY A 13 -10.04 33.74 39.53
CA GLY A 13 -10.41 33.75 38.12
C GLY A 13 -9.39 33.04 37.23
N LEU A 14 -8.09 33.28 37.43
CA LEU A 14 -7.02 32.60 36.71
C LEU A 14 -6.99 31.09 37.00
N ALA A 15 -7.18 30.68 38.26
CA ALA A 15 -7.23 29.26 38.61
C ALA A 15 -8.44 28.53 38.00
N LEU A 16 -9.63 29.18 37.96
CA LEU A 16 -10.81 28.60 37.30
C LEU A 16 -10.63 28.52 35.78
N MET A 17 -9.98 29.52 35.18
CA MET A 17 -9.73 29.58 33.75
C MET A 17 -8.68 28.55 33.31
N SER A 18 -7.64 28.31 34.13
CA SER A 18 -6.69 27.19 33.93
C SER A 18 -7.35 25.82 34.08
N LEU A 19 -8.31 25.67 35.00
CA LEU A 19 -9.07 24.42 35.15
C LEU A 19 -10.03 24.18 33.97
N LEU A 20 -10.68 25.23 33.46
CA LEU A 20 -11.52 25.14 32.25
C LEU A 20 -10.71 24.89 30.97
N LEU A 21 -9.49 25.44 30.87
CA LEU A 21 -8.55 25.16 29.76
C LEU A 21 -7.98 23.73 29.83
N ALA A 22 -7.86 23.14 31.02
CA ALA A 22 -7.46 21.73 31.18
C ALA A 22 -8.55 20.73 30.76
N PHE A 23 -9.84 21.10 30.87
CA PHE A 23 -10.97 20.30 30.37
C PHE A 23 -11.33 20.58 28.91
N ALA A 24 -10.77 21.63 28.30
CA ALA A 24 -10.98 22.00 26.90
C ALA A 24 -9.82 21.57 25.98
N MET A 25 -8.84 20.81 26.48
CA MET A 25 -7.96 20.07 25.59
C MET A 25 -8.80 18.98 24.93
N PRO A 26 -8.94 18.93 23.59
CA PRO A 26 -9.43 17.73 22.95
C PRO A 26 -8.41 16.64 23.31
N GLY A 27 -8.77 15.79 24.27
CA GLY A 27 -8.13 14.49 24.37
C GLY A 27 -8.24 13.89 22.98
N ARG A 28 -7.11 13.60 22.35
CA ARG A 28 -7.08 12.74 21.17
C ARG A 28 -7.49 11.35 21.63
N ALA A 29 -8.78 11.15 21.89
CA ALA A 29 -9.37 9.84 21.69
C ALA A 29 -9.34 9.67 20.17
N LEU A 30 -8.28 9.03 19.66
CA LEU A 30 -8.39 8.36 18.38
C LEU A 30 -9.55 7.38 18.59
N ALA A 31 -10.66 7.61 17.89
CA ALA A 31 -11.77 6.68 17.95
C ALA A 31 -11.23 5.36 17.38
N VAL A 32 -11.06 4.37 18.26
CA VAL A 32 -10.75 3.00 17.87
C VAL A 32 -11.79 2.61 16.83
N LYS A 33 -11.35 2.34 15.60
CA LYS A 33 -12.25 1.76 14.61
C LYS A 33 -12.36 0.27 14.90
N GLU A 34 -13.13 -0.07 15.93
CA GLU A 34 -13.59 -1.43 16.16
C GLU A 34 -14.44 -1.83 14.95
N TRP A 35 -13.98 -2.83 14.21
CA TRP A 35 -14.67 -3.32 13.03
C TRP A 35 -15.28 -4.68 13.36
N VAL A 36 -16.55 -4.87 13.00
CA VAL A 36 -17.23 -6.17 13.07
C VAL A 36 -16.94 -6.95 11.79
N PHE A 37 -16.18 -8.03 11.90
CA PHE A 37 -15.90 -8.94 10.81
C PHE A 37 -16.87 -10.11 10.86
N PRO A 38 -17.57 -10.43 9.77
CA PRO A 38 -18.53 -11.53 9.78
C PRO A 38 -17.85 -12.90 9.79
N GLU A 39 -18.60 -13.91 10.20
CA GLU A 39 -18.27 -15.32 9.98
C GLU A 39 -17.78 -15.58 8.55
N GLY A 40 -16.76 -16.44 8.42
CA GLY A 40 -16.08 -16.75 7.16
C GLY A 40 -14.93 -15.80 6.81
N SER A 41 -14.75 -14.70 7.55
CA SER A 41 -13.60 -13.79 7.38
C SER A 41 -12.28 -14.51 7.68
N TYR A 42 -11.23 -14.14 6.94
CA TYR A 42 -9.91 -14.74 7.09
C TYR A 42 -8.99 -13.89 7.96
N ILE A 43 -8.20 -14.56 8.79
CA ILE A 43 -7.19 -13.97 9.66
C ILE A 43 -5.87 -14.63 9.32
N ILE A 44 -4.85 -13.83 9.02
CA ILE A 44 -3.46 -14.26 8.91
C ILE A 44 -2.81 -13.93 10.27
N PRO A 45 -2.60 -14.93 11.14
CA PRO A 45 -1.93 -14.71 12.42
C PRO A 45 -0.51 -14.21 12.20
N MET A 46 0.02 -13.44 13.15
CA MET A 46 1.36 -12.83 13.05
C MET A 46 2.18 -13.04 14.33
N ASP A 47 1.96 -14.16 15.01
CA ASP A 47 2.60 -14.56 16.26
C ASP A 47 3.17 -15.98 16.15
N SER A 48 4.11 -16.31 17.06
CA SER A 48 4.83 -17.59 17.02
C SER A 48 3.96 -18.81 17.31
N GLN A 49 2.79 -18.61 17.93
CA GLN A 49 1.89 -19.69 18.32
C GLN A 49 1.14 -20.24 17.10
N TYR A 50 0.76 -19.37 16.17
CA TYR A 50 -0.06 -19.73 15.01
C TYR A 50 0.67 -19.61 13.67
N GLN A 51 1.83 -18.95 13.61
CA GLN A 51 2.75 -19.01 12.48
C GLN A 51 4.12 -19.54 12.90
N PRO A 52 4.65 -20.61 12.27
CA PRO A 52 5.94 -21.17 12.65
C PRO A 52 7.11 -20.21 12.36
N GLU A 53 8.19 -20.36 13.14
CA GLU A 53 9.50 -19.73 12.90
C GLU A 53 10.33 -20.55 11.91
N GLY A 54 10.92 -19.90 10.90
CA GLY A 54 11.71 -20.53 9.84
C GLY A 54 10.90 -20.76 8.57
N ASP A 55 11.59 -20.76 7.41
CA ASP A 55 11.01 -20.92 6.06
C ASP A 55 9.74 -21.76 6.11
N ASN A 56 8.64 -21.17 5.62
CA ASN A 56 7.28 -21.67 5.55
C ASN A 56 6.29 -21.14 6.61
N GLY A 57 6.31 -19.84 6.93
CA GLY A 57 5.42 -19.28 7.96
C GLY A 57 5.25 -17.77 7.91
N ILE A 58 5.81 -17.13 8.93
CA ILE A 58 5.58 -15.71 9.27
C ILE A 58 6.05 -14.71 8.21
N PHE A 59 7.06 -15.05 7.39
CA PHE A 59 7.59 -14.13 6.38
C PHE A 59 6.79 -14.22 5.08
N GLU A 60 6.42 -15.41 4.64
CA GLU A 60 5.57 -15.65 3.48
C GLU A 60 4.18 -15.04 3.66
N ALA A 61 3.72 -14.87 4.91
CA ALA A 61 2.52 -14.09 5.21
C ALA A 61 2.59 -12.65 4.64
N TYR A 62 3.76 -12.00 4.67
CA TYR A 62 3.95 -10.68 4.06
C TYR A 62 3.83 -10.74 2.52
N GLY A 63 4.34 -11.81 1.89
CA GLY A 63 4.20 -12.04 0.47
C GLY A 63 2.77 -12.32 0.03
N LEU A 64 2.04 -13.14 0.79
CA LEU A 64 0.63 -13.39 0.57
C LEU A 64 -0.17 -12.09 0.67
N VAL A 65 0.09 -11.26 1.68
CA VAL A 65 -0.54 -9.93 1.81
C VAL A 65 -0.24 -9.06 0.60
N TYR A 66 1.02 -9.01 0.14
CA TYR A 66 1.38 -8.28 -1.08
C TYR A 66 0.57 -8.76 -2.30
N LYS A 67 0.39 -10.08 -2.45
CA LYS A 67 -0.39 -10.68 -3.53
C LYS A 67 -1.87 -10.35 -3.48
N LEU A 68 -2.48 -10.44 -2.30
CA LEU A 68 -3.86 -10.05 -2.08
C LEU A 68 -4.08 -8.59 -2.53
N LEU A 69 -3.20 -7.69 -2.09
CA LEU A 69 -3.24 -6.27 -2.41
C LEU A 69 -3.06 -5.99 -3.91
N GLN A 70 -2.14 -6.71 -4.57
CA GLN A 70 -1.92 -6.62 -6.02
C GLN A 70 -3.16 -7.01 -6.83
N GLN A 71 -3.97 -7.93 -6.32
CA GLN A 71 -5.24 -8.36 -6.94
C GLN A 71 -6.44 -7.50 -6.51
N GLY A 72 -6.22 -6.41 -5.76
CA GLY A 72 -7.28 -5.49 -5.33
C GLY A 72 -8.08 -5.96 -4.12
N VAL A 73 -7.63 -6.99 -3.40
CA VAL A 73 -8.23 -7.42 -2.13
C VAL A 73 -7.89 -6.39 -1.04
N THR A 74 -8.90 -6.01 -0.25
CA THR A 74 -8.68 -5.17 0.95
C THR A 74 -8.18 -6.03 2.10
N VAL A 75 -7.09 -5.61 2.74
CA VAL A 75 -6.52 -6.25 3.92
C VAL A 75 -6.53 -5.26 5.08
N TYR A 76 -7.00 -5.68 6.24
CA TYR A 76 -7.08 -4.88 7.46
C TYR A 76 -5.93 -5.29 8.38
N TRP A 77 -5.08 -4.35 8.77
CA TRP A 77 -4.05 -4.59 9.79
C TRP A 77 -4.61 -4.23 11.16
N CYS A 78 -4.83 -5.26 11.97
CA CYS A 78 -5.49 -5.12 13.26
C CYS A 78 -4.47 -5.02 14.39
N VAL A 79 -4.46 -3.90 15.12
CA VAL A 79 -3.54 -3.65 16.23
C VAL A 79 -4.32 -2.99 17.36
N ASN A 80 -4.17 -3.50 18.58
CA ASN A 80 -4.79 -2.89 19.75
C ASN A 80 -4.07 -1.59 20.12
N GLU A 81 -4.76 -0.46 20.03
CA GLU A 81 -4.23 0.86 20.37
C GLU A 81 -4.02 1.09 21.88
N GLU A 82 -4.55 0.21 22.72
CA GLU A 82 -4.37 0.27 24.18
C GLU A 82 -3.18 -0.54 24.68
N LYS A 83 -2.53 -1.31 23.80
CA LYS A 83 -1.47 -2.21 24.23
C LYS A 83 -0.20 -1.46 24.61
N THR A 84 0.48 -1.95 25.64
CA THR A 84 1.71 -1.33 26.18
C THR A 84 2.98 -2.08 25.80
N SER A 85 2.88 -3.18 25.06
CA SER A 85 4.02 -3.95 24.56
C SER A 85 3.71 -4.59 23.20
N PRO A 86 4.72 -4.85 22.35
CA PRO A 86 4.52 -5.45 21.03
C PRO A 86 3.93 -6.87 21.04
N ASP A 87 4.16 -7.62 22.13
CA ASP A 87 3.74 -9.01 22.36
C ASP A 87 2.37 -9.15 23.04
N ALA A 88 1.75 -8.03 23.43
CA ALA A 88 0.41 -8.01 23.97
C ALA A 88 -0.64 -8.34 22.89
N VAL A 89 -1.79 -8.85 23.36
CA VAL A 89 -2.90 -9.28 22.52
C VAL A 89 -3.53 -8.09 21.77
N ASP A 90 -3.74 -8.29 20.48
CA ASP A 90 -4.39 -7.33 19.59
C ASP A 90 -5.92 -7.52 19.56
N PHE A 91 -6.39 -8.77 19.47
CA PHE A 91 -7.80 -9.11 19.68
C PHE A 91 -7.94 -10.61 19.98
N SER A 92 -9.15 -11.00 20.37
CA SER A 92 -9.48 -12.40 20.66
C SER A 92 -10.80 -12.82 20.03
N ILE A 93 -10.92 -14.10 19.68
CA ILE A 93 -12.17 -14.71 19.24
C ILE A 93 -12.54 -15.80 20.25
N ASP A 94 -13.66 -15.59 20.94
CA ASP A 94 -14.25 -16.57 21.88
C ASP A 94 -15.41 -17.28 21.21
N LYS A 95 -15.46 -18.61 21.27
CA LYS A 95 -16.58 -19.38 20.72
C LYS A 95 -17.90 -19.19 21.48
N ASN A 96 -17.84 -18.70 22.72
CA ASN A 96 -19.00 -18.56 23.62
C ASN A 96 -19.60 -17.14 23.68
N THR A 97 -19.03 -16.17 22.96
CA THR A 97 -19.62 -14.81 22.85
C THR A 97 -20.82 -14.81 21.88
N GLY A 98 -21.59 -13.73 21.77
CA GLY A 98 -22.71 -13.60 20.80
C GLY A 98 -23.93 -14.50 21.05
N ASP A 99 -24.82 -14.58 20.05
CA ASP A 99 -26.08 -15.33 20.14
C ASP A 99 -25.90 -16.83 19.79
N PRO A 100 -26.52 -17.76 20.54
CA PRO A 100 -26.51 -19.19 20.21
C PRO A 100 -27.18 -19.52 18.87
N PRO A 101 -26.81 -20.62 18.19
CA PRO A 101 -25.92 -21.69 18.65
C PRO A 101 -24.43 -21.35 18.53
N PHE A 102 -23.64 -21.73 19.54
CA PHE A 102 -22.20 -21.54 19.51
C PHE A 102 -21.51 -22.54 18.56
N PRO A 103 -20.51 -22.11 17.79
CA PRO A 103 -19.70 -23.04 17.00
C PRO A 103 -18.89 -23.95 17.91
N ALA A 104 -18.47 -25.10 17.39
CA ALA A 104 -17.63 -26.04 18.14
C ALA A 104 -16.27 -25.41 18.52
N TYR A 105 -15.77 -24.53 17.66
CA TYR A 105 -14.47 -23.85 17.75
C TYR A 105 -14.61 -22.42 17.23
N PRO A 106 -13.77 -21.47 17.71
CA PRO A 106 -13.84 -20.08 17.27
C PRO A 106 -13.33 -19.89 15.83
N VAL A 107 -12.39 -20.71 15.37
CA VAL A 107 -11.83 -20.68 13.99
C VAL A 107 -11.51 -22.09 13.50
N THR A 108 -11.38 -22.24 12.19
CA THR A 108 -10.75 -23.39 11.51
C THR A 108 -9.45 -22.94 10.85
N VAL A 109 -8.44 -23.80 10.82
CA VAL A 109 -7.21 -23.54 10.07
C VAL A 109 -7.38 -23.97 8.63
N ILE A 110 -7.03 -23.08 7.71
CA ILE A 110 -6.88 -23.33 6.29
C ILE A 110 -5.38 -23.42 6.00
N ASN A 111 -4.96 -24.64 5.68
CA ASN A 111 -3.69 -25.00 5.05
C ASN A 111 -4.00 -25.85 3.78
N ASP A 112 -3.02 -26.19 2.95
CA ASP A 112 -3.25 -26.98 1.71
C ASP A 112 -3.73 -28.43 1.97
N ALA A 113 -3.58 -28.96 3.20
CA ALA A 113 -4.19 -30.24 3.54
C ALA A 113 -5.73 -30.21 3.48
N GLY A 114 -6.34 -29.00 3.45
CA GLY A 114 -7.79 -28.83 3.47
C GLY A 114 -8.43 -29.54 4.66
N ASP A 115 -7.64 -29.78 5.71
CA ASP A 115 -8.05 -30.61 6.84
C ASP A 115 -9.02 -29.86 7.75
N GLY A 116 -9.16 -28.53 7.55
CA GLY A 116 -10.08 -27.68 8.29
C GLY A 116 -9.85 -27.84 9.78
N ALA A 117 -8.59 -28.07 10.16
CA ALA A 117 -8.24 -28.52 11.49
C ALA A 117 -8.70 -27.46 12.49
N ALA A 118 -9.65 -27.86 13.33
CA ALA A 118 -10.13 -27.03 14.41
C ALA A 118 -9.02 -26.83 15.45
N ILE A 119 -8.84 -25.59 15.91
CA ILE A 119 -7.97 -25.33 17.05
C ILE A 119 -8.79 -25.59 18.32
N PRO A 120 -8.45 -26.60 19.14
CA PRO A 120 -9.31 -27.09 20.23
C PRO A 120 -9.20 -26.21 21.48
N THR A 121 -9.54 -24.94 21.33
CA THR A 121 -9.61 -23.94 22.40
C THR A 121 -10.92 -23.16 22.29
N ASP A 122 -11.39 -22.65 23.42
CA ASP A 122 -12.57 -21.82 23.50
C ASP A 122 -12.28 -20.37 23.10
N ILE A 123 -11.04 -19.91 23.28
CA ILE A 123 -10.59 -18.53 23.01
C ILE A 123 -9.26 -18.55 22.27
N ILE A 124 -9.20 -17.82 21.15
CA ILE A 124 -7.96 -17.59 20.40
C ILE A 124 -7.56 -16.14 20.58
N GLU A 125 -6.30 -15.90 20.93
CA GLU A 125 -5.73 -14.56 21.12
C GLU A 125 -4.69 -14.31 20.04
N TYR A 126 -4.84 -13.24 19.27
CA TYR A 126 -3.89 -12.87 18.22
C TYR A 126 -2.96 -11.77 18.70
N LYS A 127 -1.68 -11.87 18.34
CA LYS A 127 -0.63 -10.90 18.71
C LYS A 127 0.17 -10.47 17.47
N GLY A 128 0.95 -9.40 17.63
CA GLY A 128 1.91 -8.97 16.62
C GLY A 128 1.28 -8.41 15.35
N GLY A 129 0.11 -7.82 15.46
CA GLY A 129 -0.57 -7.15 14.35
C GLY A 129 -1.05 -8.14 13.27
N PRO A 130 -2.00 -9.04 13.57
CA PRO A 130 -2.62 -9.91 12.57
C PRO A 130 -3.24 -9.13 11.40
N PHE A 131 -3.24 -9.75 10.22
CA PHE A 131 -3.96 -9.24 9.05
C PHE A 131 -5.33 -9.92 8.94
N VAL A 132 -6.37 -9.16 8.60
CA VAL A 132 -7.74 -9.65 8.45
C VAL A 132 -8.25 -9.32 7.06
N ILE A 133 -8.98 -10.25 6.44
CA ILE A 133 -9.67 -10.07 5.17
C ILE A 133 -11.16 -10.26 5.41
N ASN A 134 -11.94 -9.23 5.12
CA ASN A 134 -13.40 -9.31 5.17
C ASN A 134 -13.90 -10.02 3.90
N THR A 135 -14.52 -11.19 4.08
CA THR A 135 -15.02 -12.06 3.00
C THR A 135 -16.55 -12.09 2.93
N SER A 136 -17.23 -11.08 3.50
CA SER A 136 -18.69 -10.96 3.49
C SER A 136 -19.31 -11.07 2.09
N ARG A 137 -18.55 -10.68 1.07
CA ARG A 137 -18.92 -10.82 -0.34
C ARG A 137 -18.39 -12.12 -0.91
N TYR A 138 -19.29 -12.86 -1.56
CA TYR A 138 -18.97 -14.15 -2.19
C TYR A 138 -17.87 -14.05 -3.26
N ASP A 139 -17.86 -13.00 -4.07
CA ASP A 139 -16.84 -12.79 -5.11
C ASP A 139 -15.45 -12.51 -4.53
N VAL A 140 -15.39 -11.75 -3.43
CA VAL A 140 -14.15 -11.51 -2.68
C VAL A 140 -13.65 -12.81 -2.07
N LYS A 141 -14.53 -13.60 -1.43
CA LYS A 141 -14.15 -14.90 -0.86
C LYS A 141 -13.56 -15.84 -1.92
N GLN A 142 -14.24 -16.00 -3.05
CA GLN A 142 -13.77 -16.86 -4.15
C GLN A 142 -12.41 -16.40 -4.70
N LEU A 143 -12.20 -15.10 -4.86
CA LEU A 143 -10.91 -14.56 -5.31
C LEU A 143 -9.81 -14.83 -4.28
N VAL A 144 -10.08 -14.60 -3.00
CA VAL A 144 -9.11 -14.81 -1.92
C VAL A 144 -8.76 -16.29 -1.80
N ASP A 145 -9.73 -17.19 -1.89
CA ASP A 145 -9.52 -18.65 -1.90
C ASP A 145 -8.59 -19.06 -3.04
N GLN A 146 -8.81 -18.52 -4.24
CA GLN A 146 -7.96 -18.78 -5.39
C GLN A 146 -6.53 -18.29 -5.16
N ILE A 147 -6.36 -17.06 -4.63
CA ILE A 147 -5.03 -16.50 -4.36
C ILE A 147 -4.28 -17.33 -3.31
N ILE A 148 -4.96 -17.76 -2.25
CA ILE A 148 -4.39 -18.62 -1.21
C ILE A 148 -3.95 -19.97 -1.81
N ALA A 149 -4.81 -20.60 -2.62
CA ALA A 149 -4.50 -21.88 -3.25
C ALA A 149 -3.29 -21.77 -4.20
N ASP A 150 -3.25 -20.72 -5.02
CA ASP A 150 -2.14 -20.45 -5.93
C ASP A 150 -0.83 -20.20 -5.16
N TRP A 151 -0.90 -19.38 -4.11
CA TRP A 151 0.25 -19.07 -3.25
C TRP A 151 0.83 -20.32 -2.59
N ASN A 152 -0.03 -21.14 -1.98
CA ASN A 152 0.39 -22.37 -1.32
C ASN A 152 0.96 -23.40 -2.31
N THR A 153 0.40 -23.47 -3.52
CA THR A 153 0.93 -24.32 -4.60
C THR A 153 2.33 -23.88 -5.04
N GLU A 154 2.57 -22.55 -5.13
CA GLU A 154 3.85 -21.98 -5.55
C GLU A 154 4.93 -22.09 -4.47
N HIS A 155 4.55 -22.00 -3.18
CA HIS A 155 5.50 -21.85 -2.08
C HIS A 155 5.59 -23.05 -1.11
N GLY A 156 4.65 -24.01 -1.17
CA GLY A 156 4.76 -25.28 -0.41
C GLY A 156 4.05 -25.32 0.95
N GLU A 157 2.82 -24.79 1.04
CA GLU A 157 1.95 -24.81 2.23
C GLU A 157 2.44 -23.96 3.43
N ASN A 158 2.82 -22.71 3.15
CA ASN A 158 3.66 -21.94 4.07
C ASN A 158 2.93 -20.94 4.97
N VAL A 159 1.65 -20.65 4.77
CA VAL A 159 0.97 -19.61 5.56
C VAL A 159 -0.27 -20.20 6.19
N ASN A 160 -0.31 -20.25 7.52
CA ASN A 160 -1.53 -20.62 8.23
C ASN A 160 -2.55 -19.49 8.12
N ILE A 161 -3.77 -19.82 7.74
CA ILE A 161 -4.87 -18.85 7.65
C ILE A 161 -6.00 -19.38 8.52
N HIS A 162 -6.57 -18.53 9.36
CA HIS A 162 -7.70 -18.89 10.21
C HIS A 162 -8.98 -18.36 9.58
N GLU A 163 -9.98 -19.21 9.39
CA GLU A 163 -11.33 -18.83 9.02
C GLU A 163 -12.20 -18.71 10.27
N ALA A 164 -12.72 -17.50 10.51
CA ALA A 164 -13.60 -17.25 11.64
C ALA A 164 -14.91 -18.04 11.50
N GLN A 165 -15.27 -18.82 12.52
CA GLN A 165 -16.51 -19.62 12.55
C GLN A 165 -17.69 -18.84 13.15
N ARG A 166 -17.53 -17.52 13.25
CA ARG A 166 -18.48 -16.58 13.84
C ARG A 166 -18.04 -15.14 13.57
N ASP A 167 -18.95 -14.22 13.79
CA ASP A 167 -18.61 -12.79 13.84
C ASP A 167 -17.65 -12.49 15.00
N PHE A 168 -16.75 -11.53 14.78
CA PHE A 168 -15.82 -11.02 15.79
C PHE A 168 -15.54 -9.53 15.61
N ILE A 169 -15.01 -8.91 16.66
CA ILE A 169 -14.59 -7.50 16.65
C ILE A 169 -13.08 -7.44 16.72
N ALA A 170 -12.46 -6.63 15.87
CA ALA A 170 -11.03 -6.34 15.95
C ALA A 170 -10.75 -4.83 15.74
N PRO A 171 -9.75 -4.27 16.44
CA PRO A 171 -9.34 -2.88 16.27
C PRO A 171 -8.54 -2.75 14.97
N VAL A 172 -9.06 -1.98 14.01
CA VAL A 172 -8.37 -1.75 12.73
C VAL A 172 -7.47 -0.53 12.84
N SER A 173 -6.16 -0.77 12.92
CA SER A 173 -5.15 0.31 12.90
C SER A 173 -4.88 0.82 11.49
N ARG A 174 -4.98 -0.06 10.48
CA ARG A 174 -4.78 0.30 9.07
C ARG A 174 -5.67 -0.51 8.13
N VAL A 175 -6.26 0.16 7.15
CA VAL A 175 -6.90 -0.49 5.99
C VAL A 175 -5.91 -0.43 4.83
N MET A 176 -5.66 -1.55 4.15
CA MET A 176 -4.71 -1.69 3.05
C MET A 176 -5.44 -2.14 1.78
N ARG A 177 -5.22 -1.47 0.63
CA ARG A 177 -5.84 -1.70 -0.68
C ARG A 177 -4.85 -1.26 -1.77
N GLY A 178 -4.96 -1.88 -2.94
CA GLY A 178 -4.18 -1.53 -4.12
C GLY A 178 -2.73 -2.01 -4.07
N THR A 179 -2.07 -1.94 -5.22
CA THR A 179 -0.72 -2.48 -5.38
C THR A 179 0.29 -1.67 -4.58
N PRO A 180 1.14 -2.32 -3.77
CA PRO A 180 2.21 -1.62 -3.06
C PRO A 180 3.16 -0.91 -4.04
N PRO A 181 3.70 0.26 -3.69
CA PRO A 181 4.53 1.04 -4.60
C PRO A 181 5.85 0.33 -4.89
N LYS A 182 6.35 0.54 -6.11
CA LYS A 182 7.66 0.04 -6.51
C LYS A 182 8.79 0.76 -5.74
N ILE A 183 9.79 0.00 -5.33
CA ILE A 183 10.92 0.46 -4.50
C ILE A 183 12.15 0.74 -5.39
N ALA A 184 12.77 1.89 -5.22
CA ALA A 184 14.14 2.11 -5.67
C ALA A 184 15.10 1.54 -4.63
N LEU A 185 15.82 0.47 -4.94
CA LEU A 185 16.87 -0.06 -4.08
C LEU A 185 18.21 0.58 -4.44
N LEU A 186 18.82 1.32 -3.50
CA LEU A 186 20.14 1.90 -3.68
C LEU A 186 21.23 0.83 -3.59
N ASP A 187 21.88 0.54 -4.72
CA ASP A 187 22.90 -0.51 -4.83
C ASP A 187 24.35 0.03 -4.94
N GLU A 188 25.25 -0.57 -4.15
CA GLU A 188 26.71 -0.41 -4.24
C GLU A 188 27.46 -1.71 -4.60
N GLY A 189 26.75 -2.80 -4.87
CA GLY A 189 27.21 -4.07 -5.44
C GLY A 189 27.61 -5.16 -4.46
N LYS A 190 27.35 -4.97 -3.17
CA LYS A 190 27.37 -6.03 -2.13
C LYS A 190 26.09 -6.13 -1.30
N ASN A 191 25.18 -5.17 -1.44
CA ASN A 191 24.03 -4.99 -0.55
C ASN A 191 22.71 -5.49 -1.15
N VAL A 192 22.67 -5.76 -2.46
CA VAL A 192 21.48 -6.34 -3.13
C VAL A 192 21.08 -7.67 -2.51
N THR A 193 22.05 -8.51 -2.14
CA THR A 193 21.76 -9.84 -1.58
C THR A 193 21.02 -9.74 -0.25
N ILE A 194 21.22 -8.66 0.50
CA ILE A 194 20.55 -8.44 1.79
C ILE A 194 19.06 -8.17 1.59
N LEU A 195 18.69 -7.25 0.70
CA LEU A 195 17.28 -7.04 0.34
C LEU A 195 16.69 -8.31 -0.26
N GLN A 196 17.36 -8.91 -1.25
CA GLN A 196 16.91 -10.14 -1.89
C GLN A 196 16.58 -11.22 -0.87
N ASN A 197 17.40 -11.38 0.17
CA ASN A 197 17.13 -12.36 1.22
C ASN A 197 15.82 -12.08 1.97
N TYR A 198 15.47 -10.82 2.26
CA TYR A 198 14.17 -10.49 2.87
C TYR A 198 13.00 -10.81 1.95
N LEU A 199 13.13 -10.51 0.65
CA LEU A 199 12.08 -10.82 -0.32
C LEU A 199 11.98 -12.32 -0.60
N VAL A 200 13.10 -13.04 -0.61
CA VAL A 200 13.13 -14.51 -0.71
C VAL A 200 12.39 -15.12 0.46
N LEU A 201 12.69 -14.70 1.71
CA LEU A 201 11.94 -15.15 2.89
C LEU A 201 10.44 -14.82 2.78
N ALA A 202 10.08 -13.70 2.15
CA ALA A 202 8.69 -13.34 1.94
C ALA A 202 8.01 -14.09 0.78
N GLY A 203 8.67 -15.01 0.07
CA GLY A 203 8.10 -15.66 -1.13
C GLY A 203 7.98 -14.69 -2.33
N LEU A 204 8.81 -13.66 -2.37
CA LEU A 204 8.75 -12.58 -3.37
C LEU A 204 9.99 -12.54 -4.27
N SER A 205 10.79 -13.62 -4.31
CA SER A 205 12.05 -13.69 -5.06
C SER A 205 11.89 -13.45 -6.57
N ASP A 206 10.77 -13.90 -7.15
CA ASP A 206 10.53 -13.87 -8.60
C ASP A 206 9.92 -12.54 -9.08
N TYR A 207 9.65 -11.61 -8.15
CA TYR A 207 8.95 -10.34 -8.41
C TYR A 207 9.90 -9.16 -8.58
N MET A 208 11.17 -9.44 -8.90
CA MET A 208 12.16 -8.44 -9.29
C MET A 208 11.72 -7.68 -10.54
N GLY A 209 11.84 -6.34 -10.54
CA GLY A 209 11.32 -5.49 -11.62
C GLY A 209 9.82 -5.19 -11.54
N LEU A 210 9.07 -5.90 -10.69
CA LEU A 210 7.70 -5.55 -10.31
C LEU A 210 7.68 -4.83 -8.95
N ILE A 211 8.40 -5.36 -7.97
CA ILE A 211 8.47 -4.82 -6.59
C ILE A 211 9.52 -3.76 -6.45
N TYR A 212 10.69 -3.96 -7.06
CA TYR A 212 11.80 -3.03 -6.94
C TYR A 212 12.66 -3.00 -8.19
N ASP A 213 13.36 -1.89 -8.37
CA ASP A 213 14.47 -1.74 -9.30
C ASP A 213 15.75 -1.41 -8.54
N LEU A 214 16.89 -1.85 -9.08
CA LEU A 214 18.18 -1.38 -8.61
C LEU A 214 18.48 -0.01 -9.18
N VAL A 215 18.87 0.90 -8.30
CA VAL A 215 19.30 2.25 -8.65
C VAL A 215 20.68 2.45 -8.05
N THR A 216 21.67 2.82 -8.86
CA THR A 216 22.99 3.19 -8.33
C THR A 216 23.03 4.67 -7.94
N PRO A 217 24.00 5.11 -7.13
CA PRO A 217 24.20 6.54 -6.90
C PRO A 217 24.35 7.35 -8.20
N GLN A 218 24.99 6.78 -9.23
CA GLN A 218 25.11 7.42 -10.54
C GLN A 218 23.76 7.54 -11.27
N ASP A 219 22.88 6.57 -11.12
CA ASP A 219 21.53 6.63 -11.69
C ASP A 219 20.71 7.71 -10.98
N ILE A 220 20.85 7.86 -9.65
CA ILE A 220 20.24 8.98 -8.90
C ILE A 220 20.74 10.33 -9.41
N ILE A 221 22.05 10.48 -9.60
CA ILE A 221 22.64 11.70 -10.19
C ILE A 221 22.05 11.99 -11.57
N ASN A 222 21.80 10.94 -12.36
CA ASN A 222 21.21 11.01 -13.69
C ASN A 222 19.68 11.14 -13.68
N GLY A 223 19.05 11.24 -12.51
CA GLY A 223 17.62 11.50 -12.35
C GLY A 223 16.72 10.26 -12.33
N ALA A 224 17.24 9.09 -11.99
CA ALA A 224 16.43 7.86 -11.93
C ALA A 224 15.29 7.92 -10.90
N ILE A 225 15.42 8.73 -9.85
CA ILE A 225 14.39 8.97 -8.83
C ILE A 225 13.73 10.35 -8.97
N ASP A 226 13.99 11.05 -10.08
CA ASP A 226 13.34 12.32 -10.36
C ASP A 226 11.92 12.08 -10.89
N GLN A 227 11.06 13.06 -10.67
CA GLN A 227 9.76 13.13 -11.32
C GLN A 227 9.94 13.14 -12.83
N ASN A 228 9.15 12.35 -13.56
CA ASN A 228 9.11 12.46 -15.00
C ASN A 228 8.56 13.85 -15.37
N PRO A 229 9.35 14.69 -16.08
CA PRO A 229 8.96 16.07 -16.35
C PRO A 229 7.78 16.20 -17.31
N TYR A 230 7.42 15.13 -18.02
CA TYR A 230 6.33 15.12 -19.01
C TYR A 230 5.02 14.58 -18.45
N THR A 231 5.05 13.61 -17.54
CA THR A 231 3.85 13.01 -16.94
C THR A 231 3.58 13.53 -15.54
N GLY A 232 4.58 14.11 -14.87
CA GLY A 232 4.50 14.45 -13.45
C GLY A 232 4.46 13.21 -12.55
N GLU A 233 4.70 12.01 -13.08
CA GLU A 233 4.72 10.77 -12.31
C GLU A 233 6.11 10.52 -11.73
N GLU A 234 6.16 10.08 -10.47
CA GLU A 234 7.39 9.58 -9.85
C GLU A 234 7.57 8.11 -10.23
N PRO A 235 8.75 7.68 -10.70
CA PRO A 235 9.02 6.28 -11.02
C PRO A 235 9.02 5.39 -9.76
N TYR A 236 9.25 5.97 -8.59
CA TYR A 236 9.28 5.29 -7.29
C TYR A 236 8.65 6.18 -6.22
N ASN A 237 8.06 5.57 -5.20
CA ASN A 237 7.59 6.30 -4.02
C ASN A 237 8.35 5.93 -2.74
N ILE A 238 9.22 4.94 -2.82
CA ILE A 238 10.09 4.50 -1.73
C ILE A 238 11.50 4.39 -2.28
N LEU A 239 12.45 5.07 -1.66
CA LEU A 239 13.87 4.79 -1.80
C LEU A 239 14.30 3.96 -0.59
N TRP A 240 14.94 2.83 -0.83
CA TRP A 240 15.57 2.04 0.22
C TRP A 240 17.08 2.04 0.06
N ALA A 241 17.78 2.52 1.08
CA ALA A 241 19.24 2.54 1.17
C ALA A 241 19.71 1.66 2.34
N PRO A 242 19.94 0.35 2.14
CA PRO A 242 20.30 -0.56 3.23
C PRO A 242 21.73 -0.34 3.76
N HIS A 243 22.65 0.09 2.89
CA HIS A 243 24.06 0.24 3.25
C HIS A 243 24.84 1.08 2.22
N TRP A 244 24.56 2.37 2.14
CA TRP A 244 25.30 3.32 1.30
C TRP A 244 26.41 3.97 2.12
N GLU A 245 27.68 3.87 1.68
CA GLU A 245 28.82 4.47 2.39
C GLU A 245 29.33 5.79 1.76
N GLY A 246 28.50 6.46 0.95
CA GLY A 246 28.79 7.80 0.41
C GLY A 246 29.79 7.79 -0.76
N SER A 247 30.81 8.65 -0.70
CA SER A 247 31.87 8.87 -1.70
C SER A 247 32.85 7.70 -1.90
N LYS A 248 32.46 6.48 -1.55
CA LYS A 248 33.27 5.27 -1.72
C LYS A 248 33.04 4.62 -3.10
N LYS A 249 33.72 3.49 -3.33
CA LYS A 249 33.57 2.70 -4.55
C LYS A 249 32.22 2.00 -4.56
N TYR A 250 31.45 2.23 -5.61
CA TYR A 250 30.25 1.45 -5.91
C TYR A 250 30.54 0.47 -7.05
N THR A 251 29.86 -0.67 -7.01
CA THR A 251 29.81 -1.64 -8.10
C THR A 251 28.36 -1.78 -8.55
N SER A 252 28.06 -1.53 -9.82
CA SER A 252 26.76 -1.85 -10.36
C SER A 252 26.74 -3.31 -10.79
N LYS A 253 25.67 -4.01 -10.42
CA LYS A 253 25.35 -5.29 -11.03
C LYS A 253 24.10 -5.12 -11.89
N THR A 254 24.14 -5.59 -13.13
CA THR A 254 22.99 -5.58 -14.02
C THR A 254 22.34 -6.96 -13.96
N TRP A 255 21.01 -6.99 -13.90
CA TRP A 255 20.26 -8.25 -14.01
C TRP A 255 20.43 -8.80 -15.42
N ASP A 256 20.96 -10.01 -15.54
CA ASP A 256 20.99 -10.75 -16.79
C ASP A 256 19.84 -11.77 -16.82
N PRO A 257 18.79 -11.52 -17.62
CA PRO A 257 17.63 -12.40 -17.67
C PRO A 257 17.96 -13.79 -18.25
N VAL A 258 19.10 -13.94 -18.94
CA VAL A 258 19.53 -15.23 -19.50
C VAL A 258 20.15 -16.11 -18.42
N SER A 259 20.94 -15.53 -17.51
CA SER A 259 21.58 -16.27 -16.42
C SER A 259 20.80 -16.24 -15.11
N GLN A 260 19.68 -15.50 -15.06
CA GLN A 260 18.95 -15.18 -13.82
C GLN A 260 19.89 -14.76 -12.69
N SER A 261 20.92 -14.00 -13.04
CA SER A 261 21.98 -13.65 -12.12
C SER A 261 22.47 -12.23 -12.37
N TYR A 262 23.05 -11.67 -11.33
CA TYR A 262 23.62 -10.33 -11.38
C TYR A 262 25.06 -10.36 -11.86
N VAL A 263 25.27 -9.96 -13.12
CA VAL A 263 26.58 -9.89 -13.76
C VAL A 263 27.01 -8.42 -13.88
N GLY A 264 28.15 -8.09 -13.28
CA GLY A 264 28.64 -6.71 -13.21
C GLY A 264 29.35 -6.23 -14.47
N THR A 265 29.09 -4.98 -14.88
CA THR A 265 29.89 -4.31 -15.92
C THR A 265 30.27 -2.84 -15.65
N ALA A 266 29.79 -2.16 -14.60
CA ALA A 266 30.31 -0.84 -14.22
C ALA A 266 30.71 -0.74 -12.73
N SER A 267 31.91 -0.25 -12.48
CA SER A 267 32.43 0.03 -11.14
C SER A 267 33.01 1.43 -11.13
N GLY A 268 32.57 2.28 -10.21
CA GLY A 268 32.98 3.69 -10.13
C GLY A 268 33.54 4.06 -8.76
N THR A 269 33.98 5.31 -8.63
CA THR A 269 34.27 5.97 -7.34
C THR A 269 33.57 7.30 -7.42
N LEU A 270 32.71 7.59 -6.45
CA LEU A 270 32.03 8.89 -6.37
C LEU A 270 32.99 9.89 -5.74
N SER A 271 32.94 11.14 -6.19
CA SER A 271 33.55 12.26 -5.47
C SER A 271 32.64 12.70 -4.32
N GLU A 272 33.16 13.51 -3.39
CA GLU A 272 32.34 14.17 -2.36
C GLU A 272 31.25 15.06 -3.00
N ALA A 273 31.52 15.63 -4.18
CA ALA A 273 30.52 16.40 -4.92
C ALA A 273 29.39 15.52 -5.47
N ASP A 274 29.71 14.30 -5.91
CA ASP A 274 28.70 13.33 -6.36
C ASP A 274 27.84 12.86 -5.19
N GLU A 275 28.45 12.60 -4.02
CA GLU A 275 27.73 12.31 -2.77
C GLU A 275 26.76 13.45 -2.41
N THR A 276 27.22 14.70 -2.49
CA THR A 276 26.39 15.90 -2.28
C THR A 276 25.17 15.89 -3.18
N ILE A 277 25.36 15.63 -4.49
CA ILE A 277 24.27 15.58 -5.47
C ILE A 277 23.27 14.47 -5.11
N VAL A 278 23.74 13.29 -4.72
CA VAL A 278 22.86 12.18 -4.33
C VAL A 278 22.04 12.56 -3.10
N VAL A 279 22.66 13.12 -2.05
CA VAL A 279 21.94 13.56 -0.84
C VAL A 279 20.90 14.62 -1.18
N GLN A 280 21.24 15.60 -2.03
CA GLN A 280 20.31 16.64 -2.49
C GLN A 280 19.14 16.05 -3.29
N LYS A 281 19.39 15.09 -4.18
CA LYS A 281 18.35 14.38 -4.93
C LYS A 281 17.39 13.60 -4.02
N VAL A 282 17.93 12.96 -2.98
CA VAL A 282 17.10 12.28 -1.97
C VAL A 282 16.31 13.28 -1.13
N ALA A 283 16.90 14.42 -0.76
CA ALA A 283 16.19 15.51 -0.10
C ALA A 283 15.02 16.03 -0.96
N ASP A 284 15.25 16.27 -2.26
CA ASP A 284 14.20 16.67 -3.20
C ASP A 284 13.11 15.59 -3.33
N PHE A 285 13.50 14.30 -3.33
CA PHE A 285 12.56 13.17 -3.37
C PHE A 285 11.64 13.15 -2.14
N LEU A 286 12.20 13.41 -0.95
CA LEU A 286 11.46 13.56 0.31
C LEU A 286 10.60 14.83 0.34
N ASP A 287 11.09 15.95 -0.19
CA ASP A 287 10.31 17.19 -0.28
C ASP A 287 9.03 17.02 -1.12
N ARG A 288 9.02 16.08 -2.08
CA ARG A 288 7.84 15.71 -2.88
C ARG A 288 6.88 14.74 -2.18
N GLY A 289 7.15 14.36 -0.92
CA GLY A 289 6.30 13.47 -0.14
C GLY A 289 6.58 11.98 -0.32
N ASN A 290 7.66 11.60 -1.01
CA ASN A 290 8.06 10.20 -1.12
C ASN A 290 8.81 9.72 0.14
N ALA A 291 8.96 8.42 0.32
CA ALA A 291 9.52 7.83 1.53
C ALA A 291 10.97 7.38 1.38
N LEU A 292 11.73 7.42 2.48
CA LEU A 292 13.06 6.85 2.59
C LEU A 292 13.09 5.79 3.69
N PHE A 293 13.55 4.59 3.34
CA PHE A 293 14.05 3.63 4.31
C PHE A 293 15.58 3.64 4.26
N ALA A 294 16.25 4.01 5.34
CA ALA A 294 17.70 3.91 5.41
C ALA A 294 18.13 3.01 6.55
N GLU A 295 19.12 2.18 6.28
CA GLU A 295 19.69 1.30 7.29
C GLU A 295 21.20 1.54 7.38
N CYS A 296 21.77 1.13 8.52
CA CYS A 296 23.21 1.04 8.69
C CYS A 296 24.00 2.28 8.24
N ALA A 297 24.90 2.15 7.25
CA ALA A 297 25.82 3.20 6.84
C ALA A 297 25.09 4.35 6.14
N SER A 298 23.95 4.08 5.51
CA SER A 298 23.15 5.11 4.85
C SER A 298 22.64 6.15 5.84
N ILE A 299 22.33 5.72 7.07
CA ILE A 299 21.92 6.63 8.15
C ILE A 299 23.03 7.64 8.41
N GLU A 300 24.29 7.18 8.45
CA GLU A 300 25.46 8.05 8.63
C GLU A 300 25.56 9.09 7.53
N VAL A 301 25.46 8.64 6.28
CA VAL A 301 25.60 9.53 5.13
C VAL A 301 24.52 10.61 5.14
N PHE A 302 23.25 10.23 5.32
CA PHE A 302 22.15 11.20 5.32
C PHE A 302 22.15 12.11 6.55
N GLU A 303 22.57 11.63 7.71
CA GLU A 303 22.54 12.44 8.94
C GLU A 303 23.84 13.21 9.21
N TRP A 304 24.95 12.93 8.54
CA TRP A 304 26.19 13.72 8.67
C TRP A 304 26.42 14.69 7.52
N HIS A 305 25.73 14.50 6.40
CA HIS A 305 25.85 15.42 5.28
C HIS A 305 25.15 16.77 5.59
N PRO A 306 25.76 17.94 5.28
CA PRO A 306 25.17 19.25 5.57
C PRO A 306 23.80 19.52 4.90
N ASP A 307 23.59 19.02 3.68
CA ASP A 307 22.29 19.08 2.99
C ASP A 307 21.31 17.97 3.44
N GLY A 308 21.78 17.09 4.32
CA GLY A 308 21.06 15.99 4.92
C GLY A 308 20.26 16.42 6.14
N HIS A 309 20.54 15.79 7.27
CA HIS A 309 19.85 16.01 8.55
C HIS A 309 18.34 15.83 8.43
N PHE A 310 17.94 14.64 7.98
CA PHE A 310 16.56 14.39 7.60
C PHE A 310 15.65 14.30 8.82
N LEU A 311 16.10 13.63 9.88
CA LEU A 311 15.38 13.46 11.14
C LEU A 311 16.04 14.19 12.31
N ALA A 312 17.36 14.41 12.29
CA ALA A 312 18.04 15.19 13.32
C ALA A 312 18.18 16.67 12.93
N SER A 313 18.41 17.53 13.92
CA SER A 313 18.64 18.96 13.75
C SER A 313 20.10 19.31 13.46
N SER A 314 21.04 18.44 13.87
CA SER A 314 22.49 18.65 13.71
C SER A 314 23.25 17.34 13.51
N GLY A 315 22.55 16.32 13.03
CA GLY A 315 23.08 14.97 12.81
C GLY A 315 23.05 14.08 14.05
N ILE A 316 23.86 13.02 14.01
CA ILE A 316 23.78 11.91 14.97
C ILE A 316 25.14 11.52 15.55
N ALA A 317 25.10 10.93 16.74
CA ALA A 317 26.18 10.26 17.42
C ALA A 317 26.02 8.74 17.29
N LYS A 318 27.10 7.97 17.33
CA LYS A 318 27.05 6.51 17.46
C LYS A 318 27.81 6.01 18.68
N ASN A 319 27.29 4.97 19.34
CA ASN A 319 27.91 4.38 20.54
C ASN A 319 28.92 3.28 20.20
N GLY A 320 28.75 2.63 19.04
CA GLY A 320 29.63 1.54 18.61
C GLY A 320 29.43 0.23 19.38
N LEU A 321 28.19 -0.07 19.82
CA LEU A 321 27.88 -1.37 20.44
C LEU A 321 28.31 -2.55 19.57
N LYS A 322 28.68 -3.67 20.19
CA LYS A 322 29.05 -4.92 19.51
C LYS A 322 27.88 -5.92 19.51
N ASN A 323 27.84 -6.80 18.52
CA ASN A 323 26.89 -7.92 18.51
C ASN A 323 26.98 -8.73 19.80
N GLY A 324 25.83 -9.17 20.30
CA GLY A 324 25.73 -9.94 21.55
C GLY A 324 25.89 -9.10 22.82
N THR A 325 25.90 -7.77 22.73
CA THR A 325 25.78 -6.91 23.92
C THR A 325 24.39 -7.09 24.51
N THR A 326 24.31 -7.36 25.81
CA THR A 326 23.02 -7.38 26.53
C THR A 326 22.48 -5.96 26.59
N ILE A 327 21.29 -5.76 26.01
CA ILE A 327 20.59 -4.48 25.96
C ILE A 327 19.19 -4.71 26.54
N THR A 328 18.76 -3.83 27.43
CA THR A 328 17.34 -3.73 27.79
C THR A 328 16.65 -2.93 26.70
N TYR A 329 15.77 -3.57 25.93
CA TYR A 329 15.02 -2.91 24.89
C TYR A 329 13.78 -2.21 25.45
N HIS A 330 13.52 -1.03 24.91
CA HIS A 330 12.36 -0.22 25.24
C HIS A 330 11.60 0.14 23.97
N TYR A 331 10.29 -0.07 24.00
CA TYR A 331 9.37 0.19 22.89
C TYR A 331 8.47 1.37 23.27
N ASN A 332 8.59 2.53 22.59
CA ASN A 332 7.78 3.71 22.96
C ASN A 332 6.41 3.77 22.30
N ASP A 333 6.22 3.05 21.19
CA ASP A 333 4.95 3.05 20.46
C ASP A 333 4.63 1.64 19.98
N PRO A 334 4.26 0.72 20.90
CA PRO A 334 3.94 -0.67 20.59
C PRO A 334 2.65 -0.81 19.76
N THR A 335 1.88 0.26 19.59
CA THR A 335 0.62 0.30 18.83
C THR A 335 0.84 0.55 17.34
N SER A 336 2.03 1.02 16.99
CA SER A 336 2.38 1.34 15.62
C SER A 336 2.50 0.07 14.76
N PRO A 337 1.94 0.02 13.54
CA PRO A 337 2.20 -1.04 12.57
C PRO A 337 3.71 -1.30 12.32
N TYR A 338 4.55 -0.26 12.49
CA TYR A 338 6.00 -0.37 12.37
C TYR A 338 6.62 -1.28 13.43
N THR A 339 6.04 -1.38 14.63
CA THR A 339 6.62 -2.10 15.78
C THR A 339 6.04 -3.50 15.99
N GLN A 340 5.18 -3.97 15.08
CA GLN A 340 4.47 -5.24 15.23
C GLN A 340 5.40 -6.42 15.00
N ILE A 341 5.99 -6.93 16.08
CA ILE A 341 6.88 -8.09 16.10
C ILE A 341 6.34 -9.26 16.91
N GLY A 342 5.14 -9.16 17.47
CA GLY A 342 4.54 -10.23 18.27
C GLY A 342 5.43 -10.61 19.45
N ASP A 343 5.50 -11.90 19.72
CA ASP A 343 6.28 -12.52 20.79
C ASP A 343 7.73 -12.85 20.39
N TRP A 344 8.20 -12.33 19.26
CA TRP A 344 9.59 -12.46 18.83
C TRP A 344 10.50 -11.47 19.58
N THR A 345 11.70 -11.94 19.93
CA THR A 345 12.71 -11.09 20.56
C THR A 345 13.53 -10.38 19.49
N PHE A 346 13.79 -9.09 19.69
CA PHE A 346 14.73 -8.35 18.86
C PHE A 346 16.14 -8.46 19.42
N ASP A 347 17.08 -8.87 18.58
CA ASP A 347 18.50 -8.84 18.89
C ASP A 347 19.28 -7.83 18.03
N LEU A 348 20.25 -7.15 18.63
CA LEU A 348 21.08 -6.22 17.86
C LEU A 348 22.05 -7.00 16.96
N GLU A 349 21.81 -6.93 15.66
CA GLU A 349 22.72 -7.50 14.65
C GLU A 349 23.70 -6.47 14.09
N GLY A 350 24.77 -7.00 13.51
CA GLY A 350 25.95 -6.23 13.12
C GLY A 350 25.73 -5.25 11.97
N GLY A 351 26.62 -4.26 11.88
CA GLY A 351 26.64 -3.25 10.82
C GLY A 351 27.65 -2.14 11.07
N HIS A 352 27.64 -1.15 10.18
CA HIS A 352 28.36 0.13 10.31
C HIS A 352 27.76 1.00 11.42
N ILE A 353 26.43 1.04 11.54
CA ILE A 353 25.70 1.68 12.64
C ILE A 353 24.87 0.62 13.35
N HIS A 354 25.18 0.44 14.64
CA HIS A 354 24.45 -0.48 15.53
C HIS A 354 23.41 0.24 16.39
N ASN A 355 23.64 1.52 16.67
CA ASN A 355 22.74 2.39 17.40
C ASN A 355 23.24 3.84 17.28
N TRP A 356 22.35 4.80 17.50
CA TRP A 356 22.67 6.22 17.41
C TRP A 356 21.88 7.07 18.40
N LYS A 357 22.16 8.37 18.41
CA LYS A 357 21.41 9.39 19.14
C LYS A 357 21.51 10.70 18.38
N ALA A 358 20.42 11.45 18.26
CA ALA A 358 20.48 12.77 17.61
C ALA A 358 21.21 13.82 18.47
N ILE A 359 22.02 14.66 17.83
CA ILE A 359 22.82 15.72 18.46
C ILE A 359 22.03 17.05 18.45
N PRO A 360 21.83 17.72 19.60
CA PRO A 360 21.21 19.05 19.66
C PRO A 360 22.08 20.17 19.05
N ILE A 361 21.45 21.24 18.54
CA ILE A 361 22.10 22.39 17.87
C ILE A 361 23.06 23.18 18.79
N ASP A 362 22.80 23.22 20.10
CA ASP A 362 23.37 24.21 21.02
C ASP A 362 24.52 23.70 21.89
N ASP A 363 25.02 22.50 21.67
CA ASP A 363 26.06 21.93 22.53
C ASP A 363 26.99 20.98 21.76
N ALA A 364 28.27 21.35 21.74
CA ALA A 364 29.36 20.53 21.23
C ALA A 364 29.62 19.27 22.10
N THR A 365 28.85 19.05 23.16
CA THR A 365 29.16 18.11 24.25
C THR A 365 27.95 17.42 24.93
N TYR A 366 26.76 17.42 24.30
CA TYR A 366 25.52 16.70 24.71
C TYR A 366 24.81 17.18 26.00
N PRO A 367 23.66 17.88 25.88
CA PRO A 367 22.73 18.15 26.96
C PRO A 367 21.46 17.30 26.79
N SER A 368 20.72 17.18 27.89
CA SER A 368 19.45 16.48 28.00
C SER A 368 18.38 17.09 27.06
N GLY A 369 18.26 16.54 25.85
CA GLY A 369 17.21 16.83 24.87
C GLY A 369 17.45 16.01 23.61
N SER A 370 16.41 15.49 22.96
CA SER A 370 16.58 14.80 21.69
C SER A 370 16.81 15.83 20.59
N GLY A 371 17.96 15.81 19.92
CA GLY A 371 18.22 16.61 18.71
C GLY A 371 17.39 16.18 17.49
N TYR A 372 16.26 15.51 17.72
CA TYR A 372 15.34 15.09 16.66
C TYR A 372 14.35 16.20 16.34
N ASN A 373 13.89 16.20 15.10
CA ASN A 373 12.78 17.02 14.66
C ASN A 373 11.47 16.60 15.35
N SER A 374 10.52 17.53 15.45
CA SER A 374 9.30 17.35 16.27
C SER A 374 8.37 16.20 15.84
N THR A 375 8.51 15.68 14.63
CA THR A 375 7.71 14.56 14.10
C THR A 375 8.34 13.19 14.36
N VAL A 376 9.53 13.14 14.96
CA VAL A 376 10.25 11.88 15.13
C VAL A 376 9.64 11.06 16.27
N VAL A 377 9.34 9.81 15.97
CA VAL A 377 8.98 8.76 16.92
C VAL A 377 10.17 7.82 17.07
N ARG A 378 10.55 7.56 18.32
CA ARG A 378 11.62 6.62 18.68
C ARG A 378 11.00 5.27 18.99
N TYR A 379 10.82 4.41 17.99
CA TYR A 379 10.14 3.13 18.14
C TYR A 379 10.89 2.16 19.06
N LEU A 380 12.21 2.02 18.86
CA LEU A 380 13.07 1.13 19.63
C LEU A 380 14.34 1.85 20.07
N TYR A 381 14.65 1.73 21.36
CA TYR A 381 15.91 2.19 21.95
C TYR A 381 16.34 1.24 23.07
N GLY A 382 17.59 1.37 23.53
CA GLY A 382 18.11 0.56 24.62
C GLY A 382 19.15 1.26 25.50
N ASP A 383 19.39 0.67 26.68
CA ASP A 383 20.23 1.19 27.78
C ASP A 383 21.72 0.78 27.67
N GLY A 384 22.26 0.63 26.46
CA GLY A 384 23.60 0.10 26.24
C GLY A 384 24.72 0.95 26.85
N THR A 385 25.50 0.37 27.77
CA THR A 385 26.77 0.96 28.25
C THR A 385 27.84 0.93 27.16
N LEU A 386 28.66 1.98 27.06
CA LEU A 386 29.73 2.14 26.06
C LEU A 386 30.64 0.93 25.92
N ASP A 387 31.03 0.64 24.67
CA ASP A 387 32.23 -0.14 24.41
C ASP A 387 33.45 0.68 24.84
N THR A 388 34.27 0.09 25.72
CA THR A 388 35.52 0.65 26.25
C THR A 388 36.57 1.06 25.20
N GLY A 389 36.29 0.88 23.91
CA GLY A 389 37.13 1.24 22.77
C GLY A 389 36.79 2.57 22.07
N TYR A 390 35.66 3.21 22.37
CA TYR A 390 35.32 4.53 21.81
C TYR A 390 35.57 5.62 22.86
N SER A 391 36.41 6.61 22.53
CA SER A 391 36.78 7.72 23.43
C SER A 391 35.69 8.80 23.54
N GLY A 392 34.42 8.41 23.44
CA GLY A 392 33.28 9.27 23.71
C GLY A 392 32.96 9.30 25.21
N PRO A 393 32.43 10.41 25.76
CA PRO A 393 32.14 10.51 27.17
C PRO A 393 31.09 9.47 27.61
N SER A 394 31.44 8.66 28.61
CA SER A 394 30.55 7.65 29.18
C SER A 394 29.64 8.22 30.25
N THR A 395 28.49 8.72 29.83
CA THR A 395 27.36 8.90 30.74
C THR A 395 26.54 7.61 30.72
N ASN A 396 26.80 6.74 31.70
CA ASN A 396 25.88 5.65 32.05
C ASN A 396 24.46 6.21 32.17
N GLY A 397 23.50 5.66 31.41
CA GLY A 397 22.08 6.03 31.47
C GLY A 397 21.50 6.72 30.23
N ASP A 398 22.25 6.83 29.13
CA ASP A 398 21.74 7.43 27.89
C ASP A 398 21.12 6.38 26.96
N ASN A 399 19.81 6.47 26.75
CA ASN A 399 19.04 5.64 25.82
C ASN A 399 19.49 5.85 24.36
N TRP A 400 19.96 4.79 23.69
CA TRP A 400 20.41 4.80 22.29
C TRP A 400 19.38 4.20 21.34
N ASP A 401 19.16 4.90 20.23
CA ASP A 401 18.17 4.57 19.21
C ASP A 401 18.61 3.46 18.27
N MET A 402 17.65 2.63 17.89
CA MET A 402 17.83 1.49 17.00
C MET A 402 16.80 1.48 15.89
N TYR A 403 15.63 2.07 16.15
CA TYR A 403 14.56 2.19 15.17
C TYR A 403 13.80 3.49 15.42
N VAL A 404 13.89 4.43 14.48
CA VAL A 404 13.18 5.71 14.56
C VAL A 404 12.56 6.05 13.22
N ALA A 405 11.51 6.86 13.25
CA ALA A 405 10.94 7.39 12.03
C ALA A 405 10.35 8.78 12.25
N GLY A 406 10.17 9.54 11.18
CA GLY A 406 9.51 10.84 11.23
C GLY A 406 9.39 11.46 9.85
N HIS A 407 8.76 12.61 9.76
CA HIS A 407 8.73 13.36 8.50
C HIS A 407 10.01 14.15 8.28
N TYR A 408 10.41 14.24 7.01
CA TYR A 408 11.58 14.99 6.57
C TYR A 408 11.56 16.41 7.13
N LYS A 409 12.63 16.78 7.85
CA LYS A 409 12.81 18.09 8.51
C LYS A 409 11.69 18.48 9.49
N GLY A 410 10.93 17.51 10.00
CA GLY A 410 9.86 17.77 10.96
C GLY A 410 8.59 18.34 10.34
N ASP A 411 8.40 18.24 9.03
CA ASP A 411 7.25 18.78 8.31
C ASP A 411 6.30 17.64 7.88
N PRO A 412 5.12 17.48 8.49
CA PRO A 412 4.16 16.43 8.14
C PRO A 412 3.67 16.43 6.69
N SER A 413 3.88 17.51 5.93
CA SER A 413 3.55 17.56 4.50
C SER A 413 4.58 16.88 3.60
N LYS A 414 5.74 16.52 4.15
CA LYS A 414 6.87 15.94 3.43
C LYS A 414 6.99 14.44 3.67
N GLY A 415 7.93 13.84 2.95
CA GLY A 415 8.24 12.43 2.95
C GLY A 415 8.51 11.85 4.33
N TYR A 416 8.12 10.59 4.53
CA TYR A 416 8.40 9.85 5.76
C TYR A 416 9.75 9.16 5.66
N VAL A 417 10.57 9.31 6.68
CA VAL A 417 11.92 8.74 6.78
C VAL A 417 11.94 7.75 7.93
N VAL A 418 12.41 6.53 7.65
CA VAL A 418 12.57 5.47 8.63
C VAL A 418 14.03 5.05 8.68
N TYR A 419 14.58 4.96 9.88
CA TYR A 419 15.93 4.47 10.13
C TYR A 419 15.91 3.24 11.02
N LEU A 420 16.59 2.17 10.59
CA LEU A 420 16.79 0.95 11.35
C LEU A 420 18.31 0.67 11.48
N ALA A 421 18.77 0.44 12.70
CA ALA A 421 20.14 0.00 12.99
C ALA A 421 20.45 -1.29 12.25
N GLY A 422 21.73 -1.65 12.09
CA GLY A 422 22.10 -2.88 11.41
C GLY A 422 21.56 -2.93 9.98
N HIS A 423 21.70 -4.08 9.32
CA HIS A 423 21.03 -4.38 8.04
C HIS A 423 21.18 -5.86 7.64
N LYS A 424 21.92 -6.68 8.40
CA LYS A 424 22.17 -8.08 8.07
C LYS A 424 21.42 -9.01 9.03
N TYR A 425 20.10 -9.09 8.88
CA TYR A 425 19.23 -9.91 9.74
C TYR A 425 18.93 -11.30 9.18
N VAL A 426 19.52 -11.62 8.02
CA VAL A 426 19.37 -12.89 7.33
C VAL A 426 20.74 -13.44 6.94
N GLN A 427 20.94 -14.73 7.17
CA GLN A 427 22.11 -15.47 6.73
C GLN A 427 21.83 -16.18 5.42
N GLU A 428 22.69 -15.99 4.43
CA GLU A 428 22.62 -16.69 3.15
C GLU A 428 23.36 -18.03 3.24
N THR A 429 22.67 -19.12 2.87
CA THR A 429 23.29 -20.43 2.65
C THR A 429 23.07 -20.85 1.20
N VAL A 430 24.15 -20.90 0.42
CA VAL A 430 24.10 -21.41 -0.96
C VAL A 430 24.28 -22.92 -0.94
N VAL A 431 23.21 -23.68 -1.21
CA VAL A 431 23.26 -25.15 -1.25
C VAL A 431 23.52 -25.61 -2.69
N GLY A 432 24.79 -25.98 -2.95
CA GLY A 432 25.24 -26.56 -4.21
C GLY A 432 25.40 -25.53 -5.33
N GLY A 433 26.57 -25.47 -5.97
CA GLY A 433 26.74 -24.68 -7.19
C GLY A 433 28.10 -24.83 -7.85
N THR A 434 28.14 -24.58 -9.16
CA THR A 434 29.37 -24.69 -9.95
C THR A 434 30.20 -23.42 -9.75
N LYS A 435 31.44 -23.56 -9.27
CA LYS A 435 32.37 -22.45 -9.16
C LYS A 435 32.86 -22.06 -10.56
N VAL A 436 32.50 -20.87 -11.01
CA VAL A 436 32.97 -20.27 -12.26
C VAL A 436 34.01 -19.21 -11.93
N CYS A 437 35.12 -19.21 -12.66
CA CYS A 437 36.15 -18.20 -12.44
C CYS A 437 35.74 -16.86 -13.06
N VAL A 438 35.37 -15.89 -12.22
CA VAL A 438 34.99 -14.54 -12.67
C VAL A 438 36.17 -13.58 -12.77
N LYS A 439 37.33 -13.95 -12.21
CA LYS A 439 38.55 -13.14 -12.35
C LYS A 439 39.79 -14.01 -12.47
N TRP A 440 40.37 -14.04 -13.66
CA TRP A 440 41.58 -14.81 -13.98
C TRP A 440 42.86 -13.99 -13.78
N ASP A 441 43.82 -14.49 -12.99
CA ASP A 441 45.16 -13.89 -12.90
C ASP A 441 46.04 -14.44 -14.04
N LYS A 442 46.19 -13.62 -15.10
CA LYS A 442 46.98 -13.97 -16.28
C LYS A 442 48.47 -14.19 -15.98
N LYS A 443 49.03 -13.55 -14.94
CA LYS A 443 50.47 -13.70 -14.61
C LYS A 443 50.75 -14.98 -13.85
N LYS A 444 49.80 -15.43 -13.02
CA LYS A 444 49.94 -16.65 -12.21
C LYS A 444 49.24 -17.87 -12.81
N ASN A 445 48.61 -17.69 -13.96
CA ASN A 445 47.79 -18.67 -14.68
C ASN A 445 46.83 -19.46 -13.77
N LYS A 446 46.13 -18.73 -12.89
CA LYS A 446 45.16 -19.31 -11.95
C LYS A 446 43.98 -18.38 -11.75
N CYS A 447 42.85 -18.94 -11.37
CA CYS A 447 41.70 -18.15 -10.96
C CYS A 447 42.01 -17.38 -9.66
N LYS A 448 41.70 -16.08 -9.63
CA LYS A 448 41.88 -15.18 -8.48
C LYS A 448 40.59 -14.98 -7.70
N GLN A 449 39.44 -15.07 -8.35
CA GLN A 449 38.12 -14.94 -7.74
C GLN A 449 37.15 -15.89 -8.44
N TRP A 450 36.53 -16.75 -7.64
CA TRP A 450 35.47 -17.65 -8.06
C TRP A 450 34.14 -16.99 -7.71
N ASP A 451 33.14 -17.18 -8.57
CA ASP A 451 31.74 -16.91 -8.29
C ASP A 451 30.96 -18.21 -8.46
N THR A 452 29.79 -18.30 -7.82
CA THR A 452 28.96 -19.49 -7.91
C THR A 452 27.80 -19.18 -8.84
N ILE A 453 27.75 -19.86 -10.00
CA ILE A 453 26.61 -19.76 -10.90
C ILE A 453 25.77 -21.03 -10.73
N GLY A 454 24.49 -20.82 -10.44
CA GLY A 454 23.50 -21.88 -10.25
C GLY A 454 23.65 -22.57 -8.90
N GLY A 455 22.76 -22.23 -7.96
CA GLY A 455 22.58 -22.88 -6.68
C GLY A 455 21.31 -22.37 -6.02
N THR A 456 20.63 -23.21 -5.24
CA THR A 456 19.49 -22.75 -4.44
C THR A 456 20.06 -21.87 -3.33
N VAL A 457 19.76 -20.57 -3.39
CA VAL A 457 20.02 -19.65 -2.29
C VAL A 457 18.93 -19.89 -1.26
N THR A 458 19.31 -20.45 -0.12
CA THR A 458 18.43 -20.52 1.05
C THR A 458 18.75 -19.35 1.96
N ALA A 459 17.73 -18.61 2.34
CA ALA A 459 17.83 -17.52 3.29
C ALA A 459 17.41 -18.06 4.66
N THR A 460 18.19 -17.80 5.71
CA THR A 460 17.83 -18.22 7.07
C THR A 460 17.76 -16.98 7.95
N PRO A 461 16.60 -16.66 8.56
CA PRO A 461 16.50 -15.55 9.50
C PRO A 461 17.49 -15.79 10.64
N ILE A 462 18.29 -14.78 10.97
CA ILE A 462 19.07 -14.80 12.22
C ILE A 462 18.44 -13.92 13.29
N ASN A 463 17.44 -13.10 12.91
CA ASN A 463 16.63 -12.31 13.82
C ASN A 463 15.23 -12.06 13.22
N THR A 464 14.25 -12.80 13.70
CA THR A 464 12.87 -12.74 13.22
C THR A 464 12.24 -11.37 13.43
N ALA A 465 12.39 -10.76 14.61
CA ALA A 465 11.82 -9.44 14.89
C ALA A 465 12.39 -8.34 13.99
N ALA A 466 13.68 -8.37 13.68
CA ALA A 466 14.31 -7.38 12.83
C ALA A 466 13.92 -7.54 11.35
N VAL A 467 13.82 -8.78 10.85
CA VAL A 467 13.23 -9.05 9.52
C VAL A 467 11.81 -8.49 9.46
N ARG A 468 11.02 -8.69 10.53
CA ARG A 468 9.67 -8.12 10.62
C ARG A 468 9.67 -6.59 10.63
N TYR A 469 10.61 -5.91 11.28
CA TYR A 469 10.71 -4.45 11.16
C TYR A 469 10.97 -4.01 9.73
N VAL A 470 11.86 -4.69 9.00
CA VAL A 470 12.08 -4.42 7.57
C VAL A 470 10.78 -4.62 6.80
N LEU A 471 10.14 -5.78 6.90
CA LEU A 471 8.93 -6.08 6.14
C LEU A 471 7.74 -5.19 6.53
N ASN A 472 7.55 -4.90 7.83
CA ASN A 472 6.57 -3.92 8.30
C ASN A 472 6.84 -2.54 7.71
N THR A 473 8.11 -2.13 7.66
CA THR A 473 8.50 -0.84 7.10
C THR A 473 8.15 -0.78 5.62
N LEU A 474 8.48 -1.80 4.84
CA LEU A 474 8.15 -1.87 3.41
C LEU A 474 6.63 -1.93 3.18
N LEU A 475 5.90 -2.65 4.04
CA LEU A 475 4.43 -2.69 4.06
C LEU A 475 3.78 -1.45 4.69
N ASN A 476 4.52 -0.46 5.20
CA ASN A 476 3.91 0.71 5.86
C ASN A 476 4.36 2.05 5.33
N LEU A 477 5.59 2.18 4.81
CA LEU A 477 6.26 3.44 4.46
C LEU A 477 5.47 4.32 3.51
N ARG A 478 4.59 3.72 2.71
CA ARG A 478 3.63 4.50 1.94
C ARG A 478 2.30 3.78 1.72
N TYR A 479 1.85 3.06 2.75
CA TYR A 479 0.45 2.66 2.85
C TYR A 479 -0.32 3.78 3.53
N ASP A 480 -0.32 4.95 2.88
CA ASP A 480 -1.61 5.59 2.71
C ASP A 480 -2.30 4.77 1.64
N VAL A 481 -2.99 3.71 2.06
CA VAL A 481 -4.07 3.23 1.24
C VAL A 481 -5.19 4.21 1.44
N ILE A 482 -5.05 5.27 0.69
CA ILE A 482 -6.17 5.80 -0.02
C ILE A 482 -5.58 6.01 -1.42
N PRO A 483 -5.96 5.24 -2.45
CA PRO A 483 -6.50 5.98 -3.56
C PRO A 483 -7.53 6.90 -2.92
N LYS A 484 -7.14 8.15 -2.59
CA LYS A 484 -8.06 9.08 -1.93
C LYS A 484 -9.24 9.09 -2.85
N GLU A 485 -10.31 8.46 -2.39
CA GLU A 485 -11.56 8.58 -3.07
C GLU A 485 -11.92 10.03 -2.84
N PHE A 486 -11.63 10.82 -3.86
CA PHE A 486 -11.79 12.24 -3.82
C PHE A 486 -13.23 12.50 -4.19
N ILE A 487 -13.93 13.13 -3.27
CA ILE A 487 -15.24 13.68 -3.54
C ILE A 487 -15.03 15.13 -3.98
N ARG A 488 -15.36 15.40 -5.24
CA ARG A 488 -15.42 16.76 -5.79
C ARG A 488 -16.76 17.07 -6.43
N SER A 489 -17.58 16.05 -6.69
CA SER A 489 -18.98 16.26 -7.06
C SER A 489 -19.76 16.75 -5.84
N SER A 490 -20.81 17.54 -6.08
CA SER A 490 -21.77 17.83 -5.01
C SER A 490 -22.71 16.64 -4.86
N PRO A 491 -23.01 16.18 -3.63
CA PRO A 491 -24.01 15.16 -3.44
C PRO A 491 -25.42 15.71 -3.73
N VAL A 492 -26.35 14.81 -4.06
CA VAL A 492 -27.78 15.11 -4.11
C VAL A 492 -28.51 14.24 -3.11
N THR A 493 -29.27 14.88 -2.22
CA THR A 493 -30.13 14.19 -1.26
C THR A 493 -31.58 14.31 -1.70
N THR A 494 -32.33 13.21 -1.60
CA THR A 494 -33.73 13.13 -1.99
C THR A 494 -34.66 13.14 -0.78
N SER A 495 -35.96 13.33 -1.01
CA SER A 495 -36.97 13.33 0.06
C SER A 495 -37.17 11.98 0.74
N ASP A 496 -36.79 10.89 0.08
CA ASP A 496 -36.72 9.53 0.63
C ASP A 496 -35.42 9.26 1.40
N ASN A 497 -34.65 10.30 1.74
CA ASN A 497 -33.40 10.21 2.50
C ASN A 497 -32.35 9.30 1.85
N GLN A 498 -32.32 9.27 0.52
CA GLN A 498 -31.17 8.74 -0.21
C GLN A 498 -30.23 9.89 -0.56
N MET A 499 -28.93 9.67 -0.43
CA MET A 499 -27.88 10.57 -0.90
C MET A 499 -27.13 9.91 -2.05
N PHE A 500 -27.04 10.59 -3.17
CA PHE A 500 -26.28 10.17 -4.34
C PHE A 500 -25.00 10.98 -4.45
N LEU A 501 -23.88 10.31 -4.70
CA LEU A 501 -22.58 10.96 -4.76
C LEU A 501 -21.67 10.33 -5.79
N GLY A 502 -21.01 11.19 -6.58
CA GLY A 502 -19.94 10.81 -7.48
C GLY A 502 -18.56 11.04 -6.85
N SER A 503 -17.64 10.13 -7.09
CA SER A 503 -16.27 10.25 -6.60
C SER A 503 -15.27 9.59 -7.53
N PHE A 504 -13.99 9.67 -7.17
CA PHE A 504 -12.92 9.07 -7.95
C PHE A 504 -11.70 8.70 -7.13
N GLU A 505 -11.04 7.63 -7.53
CA GLU A 505 -9.74 7.20 -7.02
C GLU A 505 -8.59 7.88 -7.78
N TYR A 506 -7.50 8.19 -7.08
CA TYR A 506 -6.26 8.70 -7.66
C TYR A 506 -5.05 7.86 -7.20
N PRO A 507 -4.08 7.54 -8.07
CA PRO A 507 -3.98 7.93 -9.48
C PRO A 507 -4.78 7.05 -10.45
N GLY A 508 -5.46 6.00 -9.97
CA GLY A 508 -6.11 4.99 -10.82
C GLY A 508 -7.27 5.47 -11.71
N PHE A 509 -7.69 6.73 -11.62
CA PHE A 509 -8.80 7.35 -12.35
C PHE A 509 -10.10 6.52 -12.37
N LYS A 510 -10.29 5.62 -11.41
CA LYS A 510 -11.53 4.85 -11.26
C LYS A 510 -12.59 5.76 -10.69
N GLY A 511 -13.75 5.85 -11.34
CA GLY A 511 -14.89 6.55 -10.76
C GLY A 511 -15.80 5.63 -9.97
N HIS A 512 -16.51 6.24 -9.04
CA HIS A 512 -17.64 5.63 -8.34
C HIS A 512 -18.85 6.53 -8.42
N PHE A 513 -20.03 5.91 -8.40
CA PHE A 513 -21.30 6.59 -8.24
C PHE A 513 -22.15 5.79 -7.27
N ARG A 514 -22.38 6.36 -6.09
CA ARG A 514 -22.94 5.64 -4.94
C ARG A 514 -24.24 6.24 -4.46
N SER A 515 -25.09 5.38 -3.89
CA SER A 515 -26.24 5.78 -3.09
C SER A 515 -26.01 5.40 -1.62
N TYR A 516 -26.43 6.25 -0.70
CA TYR A 516 -26.32 6.08 0.75
C TYR A 516 -27.64 6.42 1.44
N ASN A 517 -27.88 5.86 2.63
CA ASN A 517 -28.96 6.30 3.50
C ASN A 517 -28.54 7.56 4.29
N SER A 518 -29.21 8.69 4.09
CA SER A 518 -28.86 9.95 4.76
C SER A 518 -29.42 10.10 6.18
N ASN A 519 -30.20 9.13 6.68
CA ASN A 519 -30.73 9.15 8.04
C ASN A 519 -29.81 8.48 9.07
N LEU A 520 -28.85 7.69 8.63
CA LEU A 520 -27.95 6.98 9.54
C LEU A 520 -26.90 7.96 10.06
N SER A 521 -26.98 8.27 11.37
CA SER A 521 -26.05 9.17 12.06
C SER A 521 -24.64 8.58 12.25
N SER A 522 -24.49 7.28 11.97
CA SER A 522 -23.23 6.54 12.01
C SER A 522 -22.76 6.30 10.58
N ALA A 523 -22.35 7.34 9.86
CA ALA A 523 -21.68 7.16 8.58
C ALA A 523 -20.29 6.56 8.82
N GLU A 524 -20.24 5.28 9.18
CA GLU A 524 -19.08 4.46 8.94
C GLU A 524 -18.93 4.33 7.41
N PRO A 525 -17.71 4.39 6.87
CA PRO A 525 -17.43 3.99 5.50
C PRO A 525 -17.91 2.55 5.26
N GLY A 526 -19.16 2.37 4.78
CA GLY A 526 -19.79 1.05 4.66
C GLY A 526 -21.30 1.06 4.37
N ASP A 527 -22.04 2.10 4.77
CA ASP A 527 -23.51 2.16 4.59
C ASP A 527 -23.92 2.62 3.17
N GLU A 528 -23.25 2.06 2.15
CA GLU A 528 -23.62 2.24 0.75
C GLU A 528 -24.77 1.28 0.40
N TYR A 529 -25.86 1.80 -0.17
CA TYR A 529 -26.90 0.95 -0.74
C TYR A 529 -26.37 0.21 -1.98
N TYR A 530 -25.56 0.89 -2.78
CA TYR A 530 -24.85 0.31 -3.92
C TYR A 530 -23.77 1.27 -4.45
N ASP A 531 -22.80 0.68 -5.14
CA ASP A 531 -21.85 1.37 -6.02
C ASP A 531 -22.08 0.96 -7.47
N SER A 532 -22.55 1.91 -8.28
CA SER A 532 -22.84 1.69 -9.69
C SER A 532 -21.63 1.25 -10.49
N ALA A 533 -20.40 1.59 -10.07
CA ALA A 533 -19.20 1.18 -10.79
C ALA A 533 -19.04 -0.36 -10.84
N LEU A 534 -19.54 -1.06 -9.82
CA LEU A 534 -19.53 -2.51 -9.72
C LEU A 534 -20.66 -3.19 -10.50
N LEU A 535 -21.66 -2.42 -10.92
CA LEU A 535 -22.91 -2.90 -11.54
C LEU A 535 -23.03 -2.52 -13.02
N ILE A 536 -21.96 -1.96 -13.60
CA ILE A 536 -21.90 -1.72 -15.04
C ILE A 536 -21.84 -3.07 -15.78
N PRO A 537 -22.71 -3.31 -16.78
CA PRO A 537 -22.69 -4.53 -17.59
C PRO A 537 -21.30 -4.84 -18.16
N ASN A 538 -21.02 -6.11 -18.45
CA ASN A 538 -19.82 -6.49 -19.20
C ASN A 538 -19.75 -5.72 -20.52
N ALA A 539 -18.55 -5.38 -20.96
CA ALA A 539 -18.35 -4.47 -22.08
C ALA A 539 -19.10 -4.90 -23.37
N ASP A 540 -19.27 -6.21 -23.59
CA ASP A 540 -20.04 -6.74 -24.73
C ASP A 540 -21.55 -6.54 -24.62
N ASN A 541 -22.07 -6.46 -23.39
CA ASN A 541 -23.49 -6.25 -23.09
C ASN A 541 -23.80 -4.79 -22.76
N ARG A 542 -22.79 -3.91 -22.81
CA ARG A 542 -22.92 -2.51 -22.44
C ARG A 542 -23.48 -1.69 -23.60
N LEU A 543 -24.61 -1.02 -23.35
CA LEU A 543 -25.23 -0.11 -24.29
C LEU A 543 -24.59 1.28 -24.19
N LEU A 544 -23.56 1.51 -24.99
CA LEU A 544 -22.97 2.83 -25.20
C LEU A 544 -23.53 3.41 -26.49
N ILE A 545 -24.11 4.61 -26.41
CA ILE A 545 -24.76 5.30 -27.52
C ILE A 545 -24.08 6.64 -27.78
N PHE A 546 -24.20 7.16 -28.99
CA PHE A 546 -23.70 8.47 -29.36
C PHE A 546 -24.67 9.15 -30.34
N ASP A 547 -24.59 10.47 -30.42
CA ASP A 547 -25.36 11.24 -31.41
C ASP A 547 -24.52 11.47 -32.68
N ARG A 548 -25.11 11.23 -33.84
CA ARG A 548 -24.56 11.59 -35.14
C ARG A 548 -25.59 12.41 -35.90
N TYR A 549 -25.39 13.72 -35.94
CA TYR A 549 -26.25 14.64 -36.68
C TYR A 549 -27.74 14.58 -36.28
N GLY A 550 -28.04 14.33 -35.00
CA GLY A 550 -29.40 14.23 -34.47
C GLY A 550 -29.98 12.82 -34.46
N GLU A 551 -29.21 11.81 -34.88
CA GLU A 551 -29.58 10.39 -34.80
C GLU A 551 -28.77 9.69 -33.70
N LEU A 552 -29.47 9.02 -32.77
CA LEU A 552 -28.83 8.22 -31.74
C LEU A 552 -28.46 6.85 -32.31
N LEU A 553 -27.17 6.51 -32.24
CA LEU A 553 -26.61 5.27 -32.74
C LEU A 553 -25.81 4.56 -31.63
N GLU A 554 -25.67 3.25 -31.73
CA GLU A 554 -24.79 2.49 -30.82
C GLU A 554 -23.31 2.76 -31.15
N PHE A 555 -22.49 2.99 -30.13
CA PHE A 555 -21.05 3.22 -30.24
C PHE A 555 -20.31 1.90 -30.49
N ASN A 556 -20.23 1.51 -31.76
CA ASN A 556 -19.59 0.28 -32.20
C ASN A 556 -18.91 0.45 -33.57
N THR A 557 -18.17 -0.57 -34.01
CA THR A 557 -17.40 -0.55 -35.27
C THR A 557 -18.28 -0.54 -36.52
N THR A 558 -19.59 -0.81 -36.41
CA THR A 558 -20.53 -0.71 -37.53
C THR A 558 -20.96 0.73 -37.76
N ASN A 559 -21.16 1.49 -36.68
CA ASN A 559 -21.68 2.84 -36.75
C ASN A 559 -20.59 3.91 -36.76
N ILE A 560 -19.35 3.59 -36.39
CA ILE A 560 -18.23 4.56 -36.29
C ILE A 560 -17.11 4.18 -37.25
N SER A 561 -16.57 5.18 -37.95
CA SER A 561 -15.39 5.05 -38.81
C SER A 561 -14.15 5.68 -38.17
N ALA A 562 -12.96 5.28 -38.63
CA ALA A 562 -11.70 5.87 -38.16
C ALA A 562 -11.62 7.39 -38.40
N ALA A 563 -12.26 7.88 -39.47
CA ALA A 563 -12.32 9.31 -39.79
C ALA A 563 -13.16 10.09 -38.77
N ASP A 564 -14.23 9.50 -38.24
CA ASP A 564 -15.09 10.14 -37.25
C ASP A 564 -14.34 10.41 -35.93
N VAL A 565 -13.34 9.58 -35.63
CA VAL A 565 -12.54 9.66 -34.41
C VAL A 565 -11.14 10.23 -34.61
N GLY A 566 -10.79 10.67 -35.82
CA GLY A 566 -9.49 11.29 -36.11
C GLY A 566 -8.31 10.33 -36.11
N ILE A 567 -8.53 9.02 -36.27
CA ILE A 567 -7.48 8.00 -36.27
C ILE A 567 -6.83 7.87 -37.65
N VAL A 568 -5.49 7.83 -37.68
CA VAL A 568 -4.68 7.46 -38.86
C VAL A 568 -3.95 6.14 -38.55
N ASP A 569 -4.41 5.03 -39.13
CA ASP A 569 -3.82 3.71 -38.85
C ASP A 569 -2.33 3.64 -39.26
N SER A 570 -1.46 3.30 -38.31
CA SER A 570 -0.02 3.07 -38.57
C SER A 570 0.61 2.00 -37.67
N GLY A 571 -0.18 1.06 -37.13
CA GLY A 571 0.25 0.08 -36.12
C GLY A 571 0.47 -1.35 -36.63
N THR A 572 1.23 -2.13 -35.84
CA THR A 572 1.57 -3.56 -36.04
C THR A 572 0.64 -4.53 -35.28
N SER A 573 -0.45 -4.04 -34.69
CA SER A 573 -1.45 -4.84 -33.97
C SER A 573 -2.36 -5.61 -34.94
N PRO A 574 -2.86 -6.82 -34.60
CA PRO A 574 -3.91 -7.46 -35.37
C PRO A 574 -5.27 -6.75 -35.24
N PHE A 575 -5.46 -5.93 -34.21
CA PHE A 575 -6.65 -5.07 -34.04
C PHE A 575 -6.42 -3.71 -34.70
N THR A 576 -7.44 -3.21 -35.38
CA THR A 576 -7.44 -1.83 -35.89
C THR A 576 -7.41 -0.84 -34.72
N SER A 577 -6.82 0.34 -34.91
CA SER A 577 -6.79 1.37 -33.86
C SER A 577 -8.22 1.80 -33.45
N LEU A 578 -9.17 1.73 -34.39
CA LEU A 578 -10.59 1.97 -34.17
C LEU A 578 -11.21 0.91 -33.23
N GLU A 579 -10.92 -0.38 -33.44
CA GLU A 579 -11.41 -1.45 -32.56
C GLU A 579 -10.87 -1.31 -31.14
N ILE A 580 -9.59 -0.96 -30.99
CA ILE A 580 -8.98 -0.74 -29.68
C ILE A 580 -9.66 0.43 -28.98
N LEU A 581 -9.87 1.55 -29.69
CA LEU A 581 -10.56 2.72 -29.14
C LEU A 581 -11.95 2.35 -28.67
N ILE A 582 -12.76 1.73 -29.54
CA ILE A 582 -14.15 1.38 -29.22
C ILE A 582 -14.23 0.45 -28.02
N ASN A 583 -13.40 -0.58 -27.99
CA ASN A 583 -13.37 -1.52 -26.87
C ASN A 583 -12.90 -0.86 -25.56
N SER A 584 -11.98 0.10 -25.61
CA SER A 584 -11.54 0.86 -24.44
C SER A 584 -12.70 1.62 -23.78
N PHE A 585 -13.52 2.32 -24.59
CA PHE A 585 -14.71 3.02 -24.10
C PHE A 585 -15.80 2.08 -23.58
N ARG A 586 -15.86 0.83 -24.09
CA ARG A 586 -16.77 -0.19 -23.55
C ARG A 586 -16.27 -0.81 -22.25
N GLY A 587 -15.00 -0.65 -21.90
CA GLY A 587 -14.38 -1.21 -20.70
C GLY A 587 -13.56 -2.47 -20.97
N LYS A 588 -12.84 -2.52 -22.10
CA LYS A 588 -11.90 -3.57 -22.45
C LYS A 588 -10.53 -3.00 -22.75
N THR A 589 -9.49 -3.67 -22.27
CA THR A 589 -8.10 -3.33 -22.58
C THR A 589 -7.50 -4.42 -23.45
N ALA A 590 -6.85 -4.03 -24.55
CA ALA A 590 -6.10 -4.96 -25.38
C ALA A 590 -4.80 -5.36 -24.66
N LYS A 591 -4.60 -6.66 -24.48
CA LYS A 591 -3.44 -7.26 -23.81
C LYS A 591 -2.78 -8.28 -24.71
N GLN A 592 -1.51 -8.54 -24.42
CA GLN A 592 -0.75 -9.61 -25.04
C GLN A 592 -0.42 -10.68 -23.99
N ASP A 593 -0.67 -11.95 -24.28
CA ASP A 593 -0.24 -13.05 -23.40
C ASP A 593 1.28 -13.29 -23.50
N LYS A 594 1.79 -14.23 -22.70
CA LYS A 594 3.21 -14.58 -22.66
C LYS A 594 3.73 -15.15 -23.99
N ASP A 595 2.84 -15.66 -24.84
CA ASP A 595 3.14 -16.25 -26.15
C ASP A 595 3.04 -15.24 -27.29
N GLY A 596 2.70 -13.98 -26.99
CA GLY A 596 2.54 -12.92 -27.98
C GLY A 596 1.15 -12.85 -28.61
N ASN A 597 0.16 -13.65 -28.15
CA ASN A 597 -1.20 -13.58 -28.67
C ASN A 597 -1.96 -12.42 -28.05
N TRP A 598 -2.71 -11.72 -28.88
CA TRP A 598 -3.52 -10.57 -28.47
C TRP A 598 -4.92 -11.01 -28.02
N TYR A 599 -5.39 -10.48 -26.90
CA TYR A 599 -6.75 -10.68 -26.39
C TYR A 599 -7.26 -9.41 -25.69
N TYR A 600 -8.58 -9.31 -25.49
CA TYR A 600 -9.17 -8.24 -24.68
C TYR A 600 -9.45 -8.76 -23.27
N SER A 601 -9.04 -8.03 -22.24
CA SER A 601 -9.48 -8.24 -20.86
C SER A 601 -10.46 -7.15 -20.44
N GLU A 602 -11.46 -7.48 -19.62
CA GLU A 602 -12.31 -6.46 -18.99
C GLU A 602 -11.44 -5.50 -18.14
N SER A 603 -11.82 -4.23 -18.16
CA SER A 603 -11.19 -3.14 -17.42
C SER A 603 -12.24 -2.36 -16.62
N TRP A 604 -11.80 -1.35 -15.87
CA TRP A 604 -12.70 -0.49 -15.11
C TRP A 604 -13.54 0.36 -16.07
N LYS A 605 -14.86 0.40 -15.86
CA LYS A 605 -15.83 0.86 -16.87
C LYS A 605 -16.40 2.27 -16.61
N LEU A 606 -16.26 2.77 -15.38
CA LEU A 606 -16.69 4.11 -14.98
C LEU A 606 -15.48 5.02 -14.82
N GLY A 607 -15.39 6.07 -15.64
CA GLY A 607 -14.36 7.08 -15.49
C GLY A 607 -14.53 7.91 -14.22
N PRO A 608 -13.55 8.74 -13.86
CA PRO A 608 -13.55 9.42 -12.58
C PRO A 608 -14.65 10.48 -12.51
N VAL A 609 -15.57 10.39 -11.54
CA VAL A 609 -16.65 11.37 -11.38
C VAL A 609 -16.18 12.56 -10.54
N LYS A 610 -15.48 13.49 -11.20
CA LYS A 610 -14.84 14.63 -10.52
C LYS A 610 -15.76 15.83 -10.34
N HIS A 611 -16.52 16.16 -11.39
CA HIS A 611 -17.18 17.48 -11.50
C HIS A 611 -18.66 17.37 -11.87
N SER A 612 -19.18 16.15 -12.02
CA SER A 612 -20.60 15.93 -12.32
C SER A 612 -21.38 15.75 -11.03
N THR A 613 -22.26 16.70 -10.74
CA THR A 613 -23.29 16.54 -9.71
C THR A 613 -24.37 15.60 -10.27
N PRO A 614 -24.76 14.54 -9.56
CA PRO A 614 -25.79 13.63 -10.03
C PRO A 614 -27.09 14.37 -10.36
N ALA A 615 -27.72 14.05 -11.49
CA ALA A 615 -29.04 14.56 -11.83
C ALA A 615 -30.07 13.44 -11.75
N LEU A 616 -31.13 13.62 -10.96
CA LEU A 616 -32.18 12.63 -10.76
C LEU A 616 -33.42 13.02 -11.55
N VAL A 617 -33.93 12.10 -12.35
CA VAL A 617 -35.20 12.27 -13.08
C VAL A 617 -36.17 11.19 -12.63
N THR A 618 -37.34 11.60 -12.15
CA THR A 618 -38.41 10.69 -11.74
C THR A 618 -39.54 10.77 -12.76
N TYR A 619 -40.02 9.62 -13.20
CA TYR A 619 -41.10 9.46 -14.17
C TYR A 619 -42.36 9.01 -13.44
N ASP A 620 -43.24 9.95 -13.11
CA ASP A 620 -44.46 9.68 -12.33
C ASP A 620 -45.45 8.74 -13.04
N ASN A 621 -45.35 8.62 -14.36
CA ASN A 621 -46.22 7.78 -15.19
C ASN A 621 -45.67 6.37 -15.45
N VAL A 622 -44.47 6.05 -14.94
CA VAL A 622 -43.83 4.74 -15.09
C VAL A 622 -43.50 4.21 -13.72
N THR A 623 -43.93 3.00 -13.39
CA THR A 623 -43.68 2.41 -12.06
C THR A 623 -42.91 1.10 -12.15
N VAL A 624 -41.97 0.89 -11.23
CA VAL A 624 -41.17 -0.32 -11.05
C VAL A 624 -41.35 -0.76 -9.59
N GLY A 625 -41.85 -1.97 -9.36
CA GLY A 625 -42.16 -2.44 -7.99
C GLY A 625 -43.22 -1.61 -7.26
N GLY A 626 -44.09 -0.92 -8.00
CA GLY A 626 -45.10 -0.02 -7.43
C GLY A 626 -44.59 1.38 -7.08
N GLN A 627 -43.30 1.68 -7.29
CA GLN A 627 -42.72 3.01 -7.10
C GLN A 627 -42.46 3.70 -8.44
N PRO A 628 -42.49 5.05 -8.52
CA PRO A 628 -42.10 5.78 -9.73
C PRO A 628 -40.67 5.40 -10.19
N LEU A 629 -40.48 5.25 -11.50
CA LEU A 629 -39.16 5.02 -12.07
C LEU A 629 -38.31 6.27 -11.86
N ARG A 630 -37.17 6.11 -11.19
CA ARG A 630 -36.17 7.16 -11.04
C ARG A 630 -34.84 6.72 -11.66
N ILE A 631 -34.25 7.62 -12.43
CA ILE A 631 -32.97 7.43 -13.11
C ILE A 631 -32.00 8.49 -12.61
N ALA A 632 -30.79 8.06 -12.28
CA ALA A 632 -29.68 8.94 -11.96
C ALA A 632 -28.75 9.10 -13.14
N TYR A 633 -28.39 10.34 -13.45
CA TYR A 633 -27.47 10.70 -14.51
C TYR A 633 -26.19 11.27 -13.91
N VAL A 634 -25.04 10.79 -14.39
CA VAL A 634 -23.74 11.30 -13.97
C VAL A 634 -22.76 11.23 -15.12
N ALA A 635 -22.00 12.32 -15.31
CA ALA A 635 -20.95 12.38 -16.32
C ALA A 635 -19.60 12.05 -15.70
N ASP A 636 -18.83 11.22 -16.37
CA ASP A 636 -17.51 10.83 -15.92
C ASP A 636 -16.40 11.74 -16.49
N GLY A 637 -15.17 11.52 -16.03
CA GLY A 637 -14.01 12.28 -16.50
C GLY A 637 -13.56 11.96 -17.92
N TRP A 638 -14.21 11.00 -18.59
CA TRP A 638 -13.98 10.65 -19.99
C TRP A 638 -15.00 11.32 -20.93
N GLY A 639 -15.95 12.07 -20.37
CA GLY A 639 -16.99 12.76 -21.14
C GLY A 639 -18.20 11.89 -21.47
N ILE A 640 -18.30 10.71 -20.84
CA ILE A 640 -19.44 9.81 -20.99
C ILE A 640 -20.50 10.18 -19.95
N LEU A 641 -21.75 10.32 -20.39
CA LEU A 641 -22.92 10.48 -19.52
C LEU A 641 -23.53 9.11 -19.26
N HIS A 642 -23.55 8.68 -18.01
CA HIS A 642 -24.10 7.40 -17.58
C HIS A 642 -25.53 7.59 -17.05
N ALA A 643 -26.41 6.64 -17.36
CA ALA A 643 -27.76 6.57 -16.80
C ALA A 643 -27.89 5.31 -15.94
N PHE A 644 -28.12 5.48 -14.64
CA PHE A 644 -28.24 4.40 -13.66
C PHE A 644 -29.67 4.29 -13.13
N TYR A 645 -30.14 3.06 -12.94
CA TYR A 645 -31.39 2.83 -12.24
C TYR A 645 -31.25 3.21 -10.77
N ALA A 646 -32.08 4.13 -10.28
CA ALA A 646 -32.00 4.69 -8.93
C ALA A 646 -33.37 4.63 -8.24
N PRO A 647 -33.81 3.45 -7.76
CA PRO A 647 -35.16 3.25 -7.22
C PRO A 647 -35.44 4.17 -6.03
N VAL A 648 -36.73 4.49 -5.82
CA VAL A 648 -37.21 5.19 -4.63
C VAL A 648 -37.24 4.23 -3.44
N ASP A 649 -36.68 4.63 -2.30
CA ASP A 649 -36.70 3.83 -1.09
C ASP A 649 -38.03 4.06 -0.36
N SER A 650 -38.84 3.00 -0.28
CA SER A 650 -40.15 3.04 0.37
C SER A 650 -40.04 3.01 1.90
N ASN A 651 -38.90 2.56 2.45
CA ASN A 651 -38.68 2.36 3.88
C ASN A 651 -37.26 2.77 4.32
N PRO A 652 -36.96 4.09 4.31
CA PRO A 652 -35.62 4.60 4.60
C PRO A 652 -35.15 4.42 6.06
N ALA A 653 -35.97 3.79 6.91
CA ALA A 653 -35.65 3.52 8.30
C ALA A 653 -34.89 2.19 8.52
N ASN A 654 -34.86 1.30 7.52
CA ASN A 654 -34.45 -0.11 7.72
C ASN A 654 -33.06 -0.47 7.18
N ASP A 655 -32.26 0.50 6.74
CA ASP A 655 -30.92 0.29 6.15
C ASP A 655 -30.88 -0.72 4.98
N GLN A 656 -32.05 -1.06 4.43
CA GLN A 656 -32.19 -1.94 3.29
C GLN A 656 -33.02 -1.26 2.23
N LEU A 657 -32.45 -1.18 1.03
CA LEU A 657 -33.13 -0.62 -0.13
C LEU A 657 -34.23 -1.57 -0.61
N ASP A 658 -35.50 -1.20 -0.38
CA ASP A 658 -36.67 -1.94 -0.86
C ASP A 658 -36.92 -1.67 -2.35
N ALA A 659 -36.18 -2.35 -3.22
CA ALA A 659 -36.23 -2.07 -4.66
C ALA A 659 -36.33 -3.33 -5.54
N SER A 660 -37.39 -3.37 -6.36
CA SER A 660 -37.48 -4.31 -7.48
C SER A 660 -36.52 -3.94 -8.61
N SER A 661 -36.01 -4.94 -9.33
CA SER A 661 -35.21 -4.74 -10.53
C SER A 661 -36.02 -4.11 -11.67
N PHE A 662 -35.36 -3.32 -12.50
CA PHE A 662 -35.94 -2.74 -13.71
C PHE A 662 -35.84 -3.72 -14.88
N SER A 663 -36.91 -3.82 -15.68
CA SER A 663 -36.88 -4.47 -16.99
C SER A 663 -37.60 -3.58 -18.00
N GLY A 664 -37.03 -3.45 -19.19
CA GLY A 664 -37.54 -2.56 -20.22
C GLY A 664 -36.77 -2.68 -21.53
N GLU A 665 -36.94 -1.69 -22.40
CA GLU A 665 -36.22 -1.61 -23.67
C GLU A 665 -35.72 -0.19 -23.87
N VAL A 666 -34.46 -0.06 -24.30
CA VAL A 666 -33.85 1.21 -24.68
C VAL A 666 -33.26 1.05 -26.07
N MET A 667 -33.74 1.81 -27.05
CA MET A 667 -33.25 1.77 -28.43
C MET A 667 -33.19 0.35 -29.06
N GLY A 668 -34.19 -0.51 -28.83
CA GLY A 668 -34.16 -1.88 -29.35
C GLY A 668 -33.41 -2.88 -28.46
N HIS A 669 -32.68 -2.42 -27.44
CA HIS A 669 -31.94 -3.27 -26.51
C HIS A 669 -32.81 -3.62 -25.31
N SER A 670 -33.02 -4.91 -25.08
CA SER A 670 -33.77 -5.40 -23.93
C SER A 670 -32.92 -5.31 -22.66
N LEU A 671 -33.40 -4.55 -21.68
CA LEU A 671 -32.86 -4.50 -20.34
C LEU A 671 -33.67 -5.46 -19.48
N THR A 672 -32.99 -6.44 -18.87
CA THR A 672 -33.65 -7.45 -18.03
C THR A 672 -33.03 -7.48 -16.65
N ASN A 673 -33.89 -7.40 -15.62
CA ASN A 673 -33.50 -7.50 -14.22
C ASN A 673 -32.34 -6.54 -13.80
N VAL A 674 -32.32 -5.32 -14.32
CA VAL A 674 -31.34 -4.31 -13.92
C VAL A 674 -31.54 -3.98 -12.45
N GLN A 675 -30.50 -4.26 -11.65
CA GLN A 675 -30.51 -4.02 -10.21
C GLN A 675 -30.39 -2.53 -9.89
N PRO A 676 -30.78 -2.09 -8.67
CA PRO A 676 -30.47 -0.75 -8.20
C PRO A 676 -28.99 -0.42 -8.39
N GLY A 677 -28.69 0.74 -8.99
CA GLY A 677 -27.33 1.14 -9.35
C GLY A 677 -26.82 0.58 -10.68
N GLY A 678 -27.52 -0.36 -11.32
CA GLY A 678 -27.16 -0.89 -12.63
C GLY A 678 -27.25 0.17 -13.73
N GLU A 679 -26.28 0.14 -14.66
CA GLU A 679 -26.26 1.03 -15.83
C GLU A 679 -27.35 0.60 -16.83
N LEU A 680 -28.23 1.54 -17.19
CA LEU A 680 -29.26 1.36 -18.21
C LEU A 680 -28.69 1.61 -19.60
N TRP A 681 -27.88 2.65 -19.73
CA TRP A 681 -27.17 3.05 -20.94
C TRP A 681 -26.12 4.12 -20.59
N ALA A 682 -25.18 4.32 -21.50
CA ALA A 682 -24.19 5.38 -21.46
C ALA A 682 -24.22 6.18 -22.77
N TYR A 683 -24.00 7.48 -22.71
CA TYR A 683 -24.07 8.38 -23.86
C TYR A 683 -22.76 9.15 -24.03
N LEU A 684 -22.25 9.17 -25.26
CA LEU A 684 -21.11 9.97 -25.67
C LEU A 684 -21.57 11.06 -26.64
N PRO A 685 -21.29 12.35 -26.36
CA PRO A 685 -21.64 13.43 -27.29
C PRO A 685 -20.95 13.25 -28.66
N GLY A 686 -21.71 13.42 -29.74
CA GLY A 686 -21.19 13.29 -31.12
C GLY A 686 -20.04 14.24 -31.43
N ASP A 687 -20.13 15.47 -30.92
CA ASP A 687 -19.09 16.50 -31.09
C ASP A 687 -17.77 16.13 -30.40
N TYR A 688 -17.79 15.11 -29.52
CA TYR A 688 -16.60 14.59 -28.85
C TYR A 688 -15.84 13.55 -29.68
N LEU A 689 -16.48 12.94 -30.70
CA LEU A 689 -15.87 11.87 -31.50
C LEU A 689 -14.48 12.26 -32.05
N PRO A 690 -14.29 13.46 -32.65
CA PRO A 690 -13.00 13.81 -33.22
C PRO A 690 -11.90 13.98 -32.18
N TYR A 691 -12.20 14.05 -30.88
CA TYR A 691 -11.24 14.27 -29.79
C TYR A 691 -10.99 13.01 -28.96
N LEU A 692 -11.66 11.89 -29.25
CA LEU A 692 -11.47 10.65 -28.48
C LEU A 692 -10.06 10.09 -28.63
N HIS A 693 -9.41 10.37 -29.75
CA HIS A 693 -8.03 9.97 -30.04
C HIS A 693 -7.03 10.64 -29.08
N ASP A 694 -7.33 11.83 -28.56
CA ASP A 694 -6.49 12.56 -27.60
C ASP A 694 -6.62 12.04 -26.15
N GLN A 695 -7.56 11.14 -25.87
CA GLN A 695 -7.80 10.58 -24.53
C GLN A 695 -6.76 9.51 -24.17
N ARG A 696 -5.51 9.92 -23.93
CA ARG A 696 -4.36 9.03 -23.63
C ARG A 696 -4.53 8.17 -22.37
N ASN A 697 -5.45 8.53 -21.47
CA ASN A 697 -5.68 7.81 -20.22
C ASN A 697 -6.59 6.58 -20.37
N MET A 698 -7.20 6.39 -21.54
CA MET A 698 -8.10 5.24 -21.82
C MET A 698 -7.48 4.18 -22.73
N VAL A 699 -6.55 4.58 -23.59
CA VAL A 699 -5.86 3.67 -24.52
C VAL A 699 -4.54 3.22 -23.90
N THR A 700 -4.61 2.40 -22.86
CA THR A 700 -3.43 1.69 -22.36
C THR A 700 -3.24 0.41 -23.15
N LEU A 701 -2.16 0.32 -23.94
CA LEU A 701 -1.65 -0.98 -24.39
C LEU A 701 -0.76 -1.55 -23.30
N ASP A 702 -1.18 -2.66 -22.71
CA ASP A 702 -0.33 -3.41 -21.78
C ASP A 702 0.60 -4.31 -22.60
N VAL A 703 1.69 -3.72 -23.09
CA VAL A 703 2.80 -4.45 -23.70
C VAL A 703 4.00 -4.43 -22.76
N SER A 704 4.56 -5.60 -22.47
CA SER A 704 5.87 -5.70 -21.82
C SER A 704 6.88 -4.79 -22.55
N PRO A 705 7.81 -4.15 -21.83
CA PRO A 705 8.53 -2.99 -22.35
C PRO A 705 9.49 -3.42 -23.45
N LYS A 706 9.08 -3.27 -24.72
CA LYS A 706 10.04 -3.09 -25.82
C LYS A 706 9.52 -2.43 -27.09
N THR A 707 8.24 -2.52 -27.48
CA THR A 707 7.79 -1.85 -28.71
C THR A 707 6.26 -1.80 -28.83
N ALA A 708 5.62 -0.76 -28.34
CA ALA A 708 4.40 -0.24 -28.98
C ALA A 708 4.27 1.25 -28.69
N LYS A 709 4.45 2.07 -29.72
CA LYS A 709 3.83 3.39 -29.78
C LYS A 709 2.57 3.21 -30.60
N VAL A 710 1.40 3.36 -29.98
CA VAL A 710 0.28 3.91 -30.74
C VAL A 710 0.58 5.40 -30.79
N LEU A 711 1.18 5.85 -31.90
CA LEU A 711 1.07 7.24 -32.28
C LEU A 711 -0.38 7.41 -32.70
N VAL A 712 -1.19 7.91 -31.77
CA VAL A 712 -2.41 8.63 -32.12
C VAL A 712 -2.01 10.03 -32.54
#